data_AF-A0A414NH84-F1
#
_entry.id   AF-A0A414NH84-F1
#
_cell.length_a   1.000
_cell.length_b   1.000
_cell.length_c   1.000
_cell.angle_alpha   90.00
_cell.angle_beta   90.00
_cell.angle_gamma   90.00
#
_symmetry.space_group_name_H-M   'P 1'
#
loop_
_entity.id
_entity.type
_entity.pdbx_description
1 polymer ?
#
loop_
_entity_poly.entity_id
_entity_poly.type
_entity_poly.pdbx_seq_one_letter_code
_entity_poly.pdbx_strand_id
1 'polypeptide(L)'
;MTAHLTPADRPSWPRRAVVTAGMPYGNKGLHFGHVGGVFVPADFYARFLRDRLGRENVIFVSGTDCYGSPIMEGFRKRREAGGYAKHISDYVRENHDSQEADLASFGVSCDLYAGSALEPAVHIHERMTAEIVERLHERGKLTKMSTKQFFDPAAGQFLNGRQVLGRCPIQGCKSEKAYADECDLGHQFEPEELIAPKSALTGETPELVPVDNLYFDLPSYTEYMREHTERLAADPTVRSVVSKTMQEWLDAPRLFIQVKFRDEFEAVRGELPAHEVIEAEGNKGSFTVVFPTWRERDEAHEVLNRAGVRFRSGKALVPFRISGNVEWGVPLPEVEGCRDLTAWVWPESLWAPISFTRAVLARDAAKLEAEGVDAAELAERAVADAQLVDDAPAMIMDEPAYTHASLDWRDWWASEDARAYQFIGQDNIYFYCIAQSGMWEALDWNMRQSCVAANYHILYMGKKASSSSQTPPPLAHEMLEHYTPEQLRAHWLSLGLGEKPVSFSPKAFDLRETGKDSQGNPILARDDKRMIDPALKEGALLTGVFNRLARSAFYGVAVKEGDEAAYRTGCIPAGEPSEAARNAAEQAAIAFEQAMHTFELHHALGVCDEFLRAANKRWSDASKAAKNSGDDAAMNQALVDAFHELRVATVLMHGIVPMGCELICEHFAIDPVAFFSWDNLFKTNDELTAELGEQPGTHAIKVLPPRFDFFVKHPSQF
;
A
#
# COMPACT_ATOMS: atom_id res chain seq x y z
N MET A 1 11.31 19.59 -26.69
CA MET A 1 12.59 18.87 -26.54
C MET A 1 12.73 18.59 -25.06
N THR A 2 12.62 17.32 -24.67
CA THR A 2 12.99 16.87 -23.33
C THR A 2 14.49 17.15 -23.12
N ALA A 3 14.86 17.61 -21.93
CA ALA A 3 16.26 17.86 -21.61
C ALA A 3 17.06 16.55 -21.69
N HIS A 4 18.30 16.62 -22.19
CA HIS A 4 19.20 15.48 -22.20
C HIS A 4 19.70 15.22 -20.77
N LEU A 5 19.44 14.04 -20.23
CA LEU A 5 19.82 13.63 -18.88
C LEU A 5 21.27 13.15 -18.83
N THR A 6 21.90 13.25 -17.67
CA THR A 6 23.29 12.87 -17.43
C THR A 6 23.40 12.10 -16.10
N PRO A 7 24.51 11.39 -15.84
CA PRO A 7 24.72 10.74 -14.54
C PRO A 7 24.60 11.67 -13.33
N ALA A 8 24.82 12.98 -13.50
CA ALA A 8 24.66 13.98 -12.44
C ALA A 8 23.19 14.26 -12.09
N ASP A 9 22.24 13.87 -12.95
CA ASP A 9 20.80 14.05 -12.74
C ASP A 9 20.16 12.87 -11.99
N ARG A 10 20.97 11.89 -11.58
CA ARG A 10 20.52 10.72 -10.82
C ARG A 10 20.22 11.09 -9.35
N PRO A 11 19.08 10.66 -8.80
CA PRO A 11 18.75 10.92 -7.41
C PRO A 11 19.62 10.08 -6.46
N SER A 12 19.78 10.56 -5.22
CA SER A 12 20.42 9.79 -4.15
C SER A 12 19.42 8.88 -3.44
N TRP A 13 19.87 7.69 -3.07
CA TRP A 13 19.07 6.68 -2.38
C TRP A 13 19.66 6.38 -0.99
N PRO A 14 18.84 5.93 -0.03
CA PRO A 14 19.33 5.49 1.27
C PRO A 14 20.19 4.23 1.13
N ARG A 15 20.97 3.90 2.16
CA ARG A 15 21.70 2.63 2.24
C ARG A 15 20.74 1.47 2.49
N ARG A 16 19.69 1.69 3.28
CA ARG A 16 18.70 0.68 3.65
C ARG A 16 17.28 1.21 3.50
N ALA A 17 16.35 0.35 3.15
CA ALA A 17 14.96 0.73 2.96
C ALA A 17 13.99 -0.23 3.64
N VAL A 18 12.94 0.32 4.24
CA VAL A 18 11.74 -0.45 4.60
C VAL A 18 10.62 -0.03 3.67
N VAL A 19 9.96 -0.96 3.00
CA VAL A 19 8.75 -0.70 2.25
C VAL A 19 7.57 -1.28 3.04
N THR A 20 6.46 -0.54 3.10
CA THR A 20 5.22 -1.04 3.68
C THR A 20 4.04 -0.82 2.75
N ALA A 21 3.07 -1.72 2.84
CA ALA A 21 1.75 -1.58 2.21
C ALA A 21 0.70 -1.53 3.32
N GLY A 22 -0.24 -0.58 3.22
CA GLY A 22 -1.31 -0.40 4.20
C GLY A 22 -2.10 -1.69 4.43
N MET A 23 -2.20 -2.09 5.70
CA MET A 23 -2.75 -3.38 6.11
C MET A 23 -4.27 -3.47 5.84
N PRO A 24 -4.75 -4.47 5.08
CA PRO A 24 -6.16 -4.75 4.95
C PRO A 24 -6.73 -5.35 6.24
N TYR A 25 -8.01 -5.07 6.50
CA TYR A 25 -8.73 -5.60 7.65
C TYR A 25 -8.98 -7.10 7.54
N GLY A 26 -8.74 -7.86 8.61
CA GLY A 26 -8.87 -9.33 8.66
C GLY A 26 -10.29 -9.88 8.70
N ASN A 27 -11.26 -9.24 8.03
CA ASN A 27 -12.66 -9.66 8.03
C ASN A 27 -13.27 -9.92 6.64
N LYS A 28 -12.50 -9.71 5.57
CA LYS A 28 -12.97 -9.90 4.18
C LYS A 28 -11.80 -10.16 3.22
N GLY A 29 -12.13 -10.76 2.08
CA GLY A 29 -11.18 -10.95 0.96
C GLY A 29 -10.78 -9.64 0.28
N LEU A 30 -9.68 -9.67 -0.47
CA LEU A 30 -9.16 -8.49 -1.16
C LEU A 30 -9.86 -8.30 -2.50
N HIS A 31 -10.44 -7.13 -2.73
CA HIS A 31 -10.84 -6.70 -4.07
C HIS A 31 -9.67 -6.03 -4.82
N PHE A 32 -9.82 -5.84 -6.13
CA PHE A 32 -8.81 -5.22 -7.02
C PHE A 32 -8.25 -3.88 -6.48
N GLY A 33 -9.05 -3.09 -5.76
CA GLY A 33 -8.61 -1.82 -5.18
C GLY A 33 -7.53 -1.95 -4.10
N HIS A 34 -7.52 -3.03 -3.30
CA HIS A 34 -6.45 -3.26 -2.32
C HIS A 34 -5.17 -3.67 -3.06
N VAL A 35 -5.29 -4.63 -3.97
CA VAL A 35 -4.15 -5.20 -4.70
C VAL A 35 -3.54 -4.17 -5.64
N GLY A 36 -4.31 -3.64 -6.59
CA GLY A 36 -3.82 -2.68 -7.58
C GLY A 36 -3.60 -1.27 -7.04
N GLY A 37 -4.31 -0.88 -5.98
CA GLY A 37 -4.22 0.47 -5.42
C GLY A 37 -3.15 0.64 -4.35
N VAL A 38 -2.66 -0.44 -3.72
CA VAL A 38 -1.69 -0.37 -2.62
C VAL A 38 -0.56 -1.38 -2.80
N PHE A 39 -0.87 -2.67 -2.88
CA PHE A 39 0.14 -3.74 -2.83
C PHE A 39 1.01 -3.82 -4.09
N VAL A 40 0.45 -3.76 -5.30
CA VAL A 40 1.22 -3.78 -6.55
C VAL A 40 2.14 -2.55 -6.66
N PRO A 41 1.70 -1.31 -6.38
CA PRO A 41 2.59 -0.16 -6.25
C PRO A 41 3.74 -0.35 -5.25
N ALA A 42 3.44 -0.89 -4.07
CA ALA A 42 4.46 -1.14 -3.04
C ALA A 42 5.47 -2.21 -3.46
N ASP A 43 4.99 -3.31 -4.03
CA ASP A 43 5.81 -4.41 -4.53
C ASP A 43 6.70 -3.98 -5.70
N PHE A 44 6.17 -3.18 -6.63
CA PHE A 44 6.97 -2.58 -7.69
C PHE A 44 8.14 -1.78 -7.10
N TYR A 45 7.84 -0.92 -6.12
CA TYR A 45 8.86 -0.11 -5.46
C TYR A 45 9.89 -0.95 -4.71
N ALA A 46 9.45 -1.96 -3.96
CA ALA A 46 10.31 -2.87 -3.22
C ALA A 46 11.27 -3.63 -4.15
N ARG A 47 10.77 -4.18 -5.27
CA ARG A 47 11.61 -4.86 -6.27
C ARG A 47 12.64 -3.93 -6.88
N PHE A 48 12.23 -2.71 -7.28
CA PHE A 48 13.16 -1.69 -7.75
C PHE A 48 14.25 -1.39 -6.72
N LEU A 49 13.89 -1.19 -5.45
CA LEU A 49 14.87 -0.92 -4.40
C LEU A 49 15.81 -2.11 -4.16
N ARG A 50 15.32 -3.36 -4.24
CA ARG A 50 16.15 -4.57 -4.11
C ARG A 50 17.17 -4.66 -5.24
N ASP A 51 16.76 -4.39 -6.48
CA ASP A 51 17.66 -4.33 -7.63
C ASP A 51 18.66 -3.17 -7.50
N ARG A 52 18.24 -2.06 -6.89
CA ARG A 52 19.01 -0.82 -6.74
C ARG A 52 20.01 -0.80 -5.58
N LEU A 53 19.65 -1.41 -4.46
CA LEU A 53 20.37 -1.35 -3.18
C LEU A 53 20.97 -2.69 -2.78
N GLY A 54 20.59 -3.79 -3.42
CA GLY A 54 20.81 -5.15 -2.92
C GLY A 54 19.64 -5.65 -2.09
N ARG A 55 19.33 -6.93 -2.20
CA ARG A 55 18.18 -7.57 -1.53
C ARG A 55 18.29 -7.53 -0.02
N GLU A 56 19.51 -7.69 0.50
CA GLU A 56 19.84 -7.63 1.92
C GLU A 56 19.62 -6.24 2.54
N ASN A 57 19.48 -5.19 1.71
CA ASN A 57 19.30 -3.80 2.15
C ASN A 57 17.84 -3.32 2.06
N VAL A 58 16.88 -4.20 1.77
CA VAL A 58 15.47 -3.84 1.62
C VAL A 58 14.57 -4.82 2.34
N ILE A 59 13.74 -4.34 3.27
CA ILE A 59 12.69 -5.12 3.94
C ILE A 59 11.33 -4.63 3.46
N PHE A 60 10.55 -5.49 2.81
CA PHE A 60 9.16 -5.22 2.46
C PHE A 60 8.22 -6.00 3.38
N VAL A 61 7.52 -5.29 4.26
CA VAL A 61 6.57 -5.90 5.20
C VAL A 61 5.17 -5.31 5.07
N SER A 62 4.18 -6.16 5.25
CA SER A 62 2.78 -5.78 5.42
C SER A 62 2.09 -6.86 6.23
N GLY A 63 0.77 -6.81 6.32
CA GLY A 63 0.03 -7.83 7.03
C GLY A 63 -1.47 -7.58 7.05
N THR A 64 -2.16 -8.49 7.73
CA THR A 64 -3.57 -8.36 8.06
C THR A 64 -3.71 -7.58 9.37
N ASP A 65 -4.55 -6.55 9.37
CA ASP A 65 -5.01 -5.90 10.60
C ASP A 65 -5.98 -6.85 11.31
N CYS A 66 -5.55 -7.39 12.44
CA CYS A 66 -6.18 -8.52 13.10
C CYS A 66 -7.18 -8.15 14.19
N TYR A 67 -7.29 -6.88 14.57
CA TYR A 67 -8.07 -6.45 15.72
C TYR A 67 -9.26 -5.54 15.35
N GLY A 68 -10.10 -5.27 16.34
CA GLY A 68 -11.16 -4.27 16.25
C GLY A 68 -12.56 -4.82 15.99
N SER A 69 -13.53 -3.92 16.16
CA SER A 69 -14.96 -4.24 16.22
C SER A 69 -15.51 -4.94 14.96
N PRO A 70 -15.13 -4.57 13.72
CA PRO A 70 -15.62 -5.24 12.52
C PRO A 70 -15.23 -6.73 12.42
N ILE A 71 -14.10 -7.15 13.01
CA ILE A 71 -13.67 -8.56 13.03
C ILE A 71 -14.53 -9.34 14.01
N MET A 72 -14.71 -8.82 15.23
CA MET A 72 -15.60 -9.43 16.23
C MET A 72 -17.04 -9.58 15.70
N GLU A 73 -17.55 -8.55 15.01
CA GLU A 73 -18.87 -8.59 14.38
C GLU A 73 -18.96 -9.62 13.25
N GLY A 74 -17.95 -9.70 12.38
CA GLY A 74 -17.88 -10.68 11.30
C GLY A 74 -17.81 -12.12 11.83
N PHE A 75 -16.98 -12.34 12.85
CA PHE A 75 -16.87 -13.60 13.56
C PHE A 75 -18.21 -14.01 14.21
N ARG A 76 -18.88 -13.10 14.92
CA ARG A 76 -20.19 -13.37 15.55
C ARG A 76 -21.24 -13.77 14.52
N LYS A 77 -21.38 -13.02 13.42
CA LYS A 77 -22.32 -13.35 12.35
C LYS A 77 -22.05 -14.72 11.74
N ARG A 78 -20.79 -15.07 11.52
CA ARG A 78 -20.40 -16.39 11.00
C ARG A 78 -20.71 -17.51 11.99
N ARG A 79 -20.60 -17.23 13.30
CA ARG A 79 -21.00 -18.14 14.38
C ARG A 79 -22.50 -18.37 14.44
N GLU A 80 -23.29 -17.30 14.35
CA GLU A 80 -24.77 -17.29 14.38
C GLU A 80 -25.40 -17.95 13.15
N ALA A 81 -24.79 -17.80 11.96
CA ALA A 81 -25.25 -18.43 10.72
C ALA A 81 -25.24 -19.97 10.74
N GLY A 82 -24.71 -20.58 11.81
CA GLY A 82 -24.59 -22.02 11.99
C GLY A 82 -23.33 -22.58 11.33
N GLY A 83 -22.59 -23.43 12.06
CA GLY A 83 -21.51 -24.25 11.50
C GLY A 83 -20.06 -23.80 11.76
N TYR A 84 -19.80 -22.61 12.31
CA TYR A 84 -18.41 -22.14 12.48
C TYR A 84 -17.83 -22.34 13.88
N ALA A 85 -17.51 -23.58 14.30
CA ALA A 85 -17.16 -23.95 15.67
C ALA A 85 -15.88 -23.32 16.30
N LYS A 86 -15.08 -22.59 15.52
CA LYS A 86 -13.69 -22.22 15.82
C LYS A 86 -13.55 -20.95 16.67
N HIS A 87 -12.32 -20.67 17.13
CA HIS A 87 -11.97 -19.47 17.88
C HIS A 87 -11.84 -18.25 16.95
N ILE A 88 -11.87 -17.02 17.49
CA ILE A 88 -11.72 -15.80 16.68
C ILE A 88 -10.34 -15.72 16.01
N SER A 89 -9.30 -16.26 16.64
CA SER A 89 -7.96 -16.39 16.04
C SER A 89 -7.98 -17.24 14.76
N ASP A 90 -8.79 -18.30 14.71
CA ASP A 90 -8.96 -19.11 13.51
C ASP A 90 -9.70 -18.35 12.40
N TYR A 91 -10.67 -17.52 12.78
CA TYR A 91 -11.37 -16.65 11.83
C TYR A 91 -10.42 -15.64 11.21
N VAL A 92 -9.58 -14.99 12.03
CA VAL A 92 -8.56 -14.05 11.55
C VAL A 92 -7.54 -14.78 10.68
N ARG A 93 -7.07 -15.96 11.10
CA ARG A 93 -6.14 -16.79 10.32
C ARG A 93 -6.70 -17.18 8.95
N GLU A 94 -7.94 -17.65 8.88
CA GLU A 94 -8.56 -17.98 7.59
C GLU A 94 -8.68 -16.78 6.64
N ASN A 95 -8.94 -15.58 7.17
CA ASN A 95 -8.92 -14.36 6.35
C ASN A 95 -7.49 -13.97 5.95
N HIS A 96 -6.55 -14.06 6.87
CA HIS A 96 -5.12 -13.80 6.63
C HIS A 96 -4.59 -14.70 5.51
N ASP A 97 -4.74 -16.02 5.63
CA ASP A 97 -4.28 -17.00 4.65
C ASP A 97 -4.93 -16.76 3.27
N SER A 98 -6.21 -16.37 3.23
CA SER A 98 -6.89 -16.01 1.98
C SER A 98 -6.34 -14.73 1.36
N GLN A 99 -6.06 -13.70 2.16
CA GLN A 99 -5.48 -12.44 1.69
C GLN A 99 -4.05 -12.66 1.21
N GLU A 100 -3.28 -13.47 1.93
CA GLU A 100 -1.93 -13.87 1.60
C GLU A 100 -1.88 -14.60 0.25
N ALA A 101 -2.73 -15.64 0.07
CA ALA A 101 -2.84 -16.39 -1.17
C ALA A 101 -3.27 -15.50 -2.35
N ASP A 102 -4.24 -14.58 -2.13
CA ASP A 102 -4.63 -13.60 -3.13
C ASP A 102 -3.41 -12.75 -3.54
N LEU A 103 -2.66 -12.16 -2.61
CA LEU A 103 -1.49 -11.33 -2.91
C LEU A 103 -0.38 -12.11 -3.64
N ALA A 104 -0.11 -13.35 -3.22
CA ALA A 104 0.85 -14.23 -3.86
C ALA A 104 0.47 -14.52 -5.32
N SER A 105 -0.82 -14.69 -5.63
CA SER A 105 -1.30 -14.88 -7.01
C SER A 105 -1.03 -13.69 -7.94
N PHE A 106 -0.77 -12.50 -7.38
CA PHE A 106 -0.34 -11.30 -8.11
C PHE A 106 1.18 -11.05 -8.10
N GLY A 107 1.96 -12.01 -7.58
CA GLY A 107 3.42 -11.91 -7.50
C GLY A 107 3.91 -10.87 -6.49
N VAL A 108 3.10 -10.50 -5.51
CA VAL A 108 3.53 -9.62 -4.40
C VAL A 108 4.56 -10.36 -3.55
N SER A 109 5.67 -9.70 -3.24
CA SER A 109 6.88 -10.31 -2.68
C SER A 109 7.29 -9.67 -1.35
N CYS A 110 6.38 -9.70 -0.36
CA CYS A 110 6.71 -9.29 1.01
C CYS A 110 7.76 -10.25 1.61
N ASP A 111 8.75 -9.73 2.32
CA ASP A 111 9.64 -10.53 3.17
C ASP A 111 8.87 -11.20 4.32
N LEU A 112 7.79 -10.53 4.76
CA LEU A 112 6.78 -11.08 5.67
C LEU A 112 5.43 -10.37 5.44
N TYR A 113 4.38 -11.16 5.21
CA TYR A 113 3.00 -10.73 5.35
C TYR A 113 2.45 -11.33 6.64
N ALA A 114 2.39 -10.54 7.71
CA ALA A 114 2.07 -11.03 9.05
C ALA A 114 0.60 -10.80 9.44
N GLY A 115 0.18 -11.31 10.59
CA GLY A 115 -1.01 -10.82 11.30
C GLY A 115 -0.60 -10.27 12.66
N SER A 116 -1.08 -9.10 13.07
CA SER A 116 -0.76 -8.51 14.38
C SER A 116 -1.26 -9.35 15.57
N ALA A 117 -2.16 -10.30 15.33
CA ALA A 117 -2.65 -11.28 16.31
C ALA A 117 -2.22 -12.74 16.00
N LEU A 118 -1.32 -12.93 15.04
CA LEU A 118 -0.91 -14.25 14.56
C LEU A 118 0.59 -14.44 14.70
N GLU A 119 1.02 -15.67 14.97
CA GLU A 119 2.42 -16.04 14.82
C GLU A 119 2.89 -15.79 13.39
N PRO A 120 4.16 -15.36 13.19
CA PRO A 120 5.18 -15.17 14.24
C PRO A 120 5.16 -13.81 14.96
N ALA A 121 4.28 -12.89 14.57
CA ALA A 121 4.39 -11.48 14.97
C ALA A 121 3.69 -11.15 16.29
N VAL A 122 2.73 -11.95 16.74
CA VAL A 122 1.83 -11.62 17.88
C VAL A 122 2.58 -11.18 19.14
N HIS A 123 3.54 -11.98 19.61
CA HIS A 123 4.27 -11.67 20.84
C HIS A 123 5.28 -10.52 20.69
N ILE A 124 5.86 -10.38 19.50
CA ILE A 124 6.72 -9.23 19.17
C ILE A 124 5.87 -7.95 19.16
N HIS A 125 4.65 -8.03 18.66
CA HIS A 125 3.71 -6.92 18.58
C HIS A 125 3.16 -6.51 19.95
N GLU A 126 2.85 -7.47 20.82
CA GLU A 126 2.52 -7.22 22.24
C GLU A 126 3.65 -6.47 22.95
N ARG A 127 4.90 -6.92 22.80
CA ARG A 127 6.08 -6.23 23.37
C ARG A 127 6.26 -4.83 22.79
N MET A 128 6.21 -4.68 21.47
CA MET A 128 6.36 -3.39 20.80
C MET A 128 5.30 -2.39 21.27
N THR A 129 4.06 -2.85 21.44
CA THR A 129 2.94 -2.05 21.95
C THR A 129 3.19 -1.62 23.39
N ALA A 130 3.63 -2.53 24.27
CA ALA A 130 3.99 -2.20 25.64
C ALA A 130 5.13 -1.16 25.70
N GLU A 131 6.21 -1.38 24.94
CA GLU A 131 7.36 -0.46 24.86
C GLU A 131 6.94 0.96 24.45
N ILE A 132 6.05 1.11 23.46
CA ILE A 132 5.54 2.41 23.02
C ILE A 132 4.70 3.08 24.11
N VAL A 133 3.77 2.35 24.71
CA VAL A 133 2.84 2.91 25.71
C VAL A 133 3.58 3.32 26.98
N GLU A 134 4.48 2.47 27.48
CA GLU A 134 5.34 2.80 28.62
C GLU A 134 6.18 4.04 28.33
N ARG A 135 6.81 4.10 27.15
CA ARG A 135 7.63 5.26 26.77
C ARG A 135 6.82 6.56 26.70
N LEU A 136 5.63 6.52 26.12
CA LEU A 136 4.74 7.69 26.06
C LEU A 136 4.29 8.12 27.47
N HIS A 137 4.02 7.17 28.36
CA HIS A 137 3.68 7.45 29.75
C HIS A 137 4.85 8.06 30.53
N GLU A 138 6.05 7.47 30.45
CA GLU A 138 7.28 7.98 31.07
C GLU A 138 7.57 9.44 30.69
N ARG A 139 7.22 9.82 29.45
CA ARG A 139 7.39 11.17 28.93
C ARG A 139 6.20 12.11 29.23
N GLY A 140 5.21 11.66 29.98
CA GLY A 140 4.02 12.44 30.34
C GLY A 140 3.16 12.81 29.13
N LYS A 141 3.11 11.96 28.10
CA LYS A 141 2.39 12.20 26.83
C LYS A 141 1.04 11.51 26.75
N LEU A 142 0.71 10.71 27.75
CA LEU A 142 -0.58 10.05 27.90
C LEU A 142 -1.40 10.74 28.98
N THR A 143 -2.70 10.82 28.75
CA THR A 143 -3.66 11.34 29.70
C THR A 143 -4.83 10.37 29.82
N LYS A 144 -5.35 10.23 31.03
CA LYS A 144 -6.58 9.50 31.27
C LYS A 144 -7.80 10.38 30.99
N MET A 145 -8.71 9.90 30.16
CA MET A 145 -10.00 10.55 29.93
C MET A 145 -11.13 9.51 30.04
N SER A 146 -12.22 9.89 30.70
CA SER A 146 -13.42 9.05 30.84
C SER A 146 -14.41 9.39 29.73
N THR A 147 -14.81 8.39 28.94
CA THR A 147 -15.93 8.50 27.98
C THR A 147 -17.04 7.55 28.37
N LYS A 148 -18.29 7.97 28.23
CA LYS A 148 -19.42 7.06 28.48
C LYS A 148 -19.60 6.13 27.29
N GLN A 149 -19.73 4.84 27.56
CA GLN A 149 -19.95 3.80 26.56
C GLN A 149 -21.13 2.94 26.98
N PHE A 150 -21.86 2.42 26.00
CA PHE A 150 -22.93 1.46 26.26
C PHE A 150 -22.33 0.13 26.73
N PHE A 151 -22.85 -0.42 27.81
CA PHE A 151 -22.52 -1.72 28.38
C PHE A 151 -23.79 -2.57 28.39
N ASP A 152 -23.69 -3.82 27.96
CA ASP A 152 -24.77 -4.79 28.03
C ASP A 152 -24.56 -5.69 29.26
N PRO A 153 -25.34 -5.52 30.35
CA PRO A 153 -25.18 -6.32 31.56
C PRO A 153 -25.50 -7.80 31.35
N ALA A 154 -26.37 -8.13 30.40
CA ALA A 154 -26.75 -9.51 30.11
C ALA A 154 -25.67 -10.23 29.30
N ALA A 155 -24.99 -9.52 28.39
CA ALA A 155 -23.84 -10.03 27.66
C ALA A 155 -22.51 -9.91 28.43
N GLY A 156 -22.48 -9.10 29.50
CA GLY A 156 -21.28 -8.84 30.30
C GLY A 156 -20.17 -8.09 29.55
N GLN A 157 -20.50 -7.29 28.53
CA GLN A 157 -19.52 -6.62 27.67
C GLN A 157 -19.94 -5.21 27.25
N PHE A 158 -18.95 -4.39 26.90
CA PHE A 158 -19.18 -3.09 26.27
C PHE A 158 -19.61 -3.25 24.81
N LEU A 159 -20.54 -2.40 24.37
CA LEU A 159 -21.08 -2.39 23.03
C LEU A 159 -20.35 -1.35 22.17
N ASN A 160 -19.88 -1.77 21.00
CA ASN A 160 -19.43 -0.82 19.98
C ASN A 160 -20.63 -0.06 19.38
N GLY A 161 -20.37 1.06 18.70
CA GLY A 161 -21.44 1.92 18.20
C GLY A 161 -22.48 1.24 17.32
N ARG A 162 -22.08 0.22 16.53
CA ARG A 162 -22.97 -0.56 15.66
C ARG A 162 -23.77 -1.63 16.40
N GLN A 163 -23.32 -2.04 17.59
CA GLN A 163 -24.02 -2.98 18.46
C GLN A 163 -25.09 -2.31 19.32
N VAL A 164 -25.25 -0.99 19.25
CA VAL A 164 -26.33 -0.27 19.90
C VAL A 164 -27.32 0.15 18.83
N LEU A 165 -28.59 -0.23 18.99
CA LEU A 165 -29.69 0.17 18.13
C LEU A 165 -30.65 1.06 18.92
N GLY A 166 -31.20 2.08 18.28
CA GLY A 166 -32.22 2.92 18.89
C GLY A 166 -32.96 3.75 17.87
N ARG A 167 -33.57 4.83 18.34
CA ARG A 167 -34.25 5.82 17.50
C ARG A 167 -33.50 7.14 17.54
N CYS A 168 -33.43 7.77 16.38
CA CYS A 168 -32.75 9.05 16.21
C CYS A 168 -33.40 10.12 17.13
N PRO A 169 -32.64 10.84 17.96
CA PRO A 169 -33.16 11.92 18.81
C PRO A 169 -33.63 13.14 18.03
N ILE A 170 -33.26 13.23 16.75
CA ILE A 170 -33.54 14.38 15.91
C ILE A 170 -35.03 14.48 15.59
N GLN A 171 -35.67 15.53 16.11
CA GLN A 171 -37.08 15.83 15.85
C GLN A 171 -37.38 15.90 14.34
N GLY A 172 -38.37 15.14 13.89
CA GLY A 172 -38.78 15.04 12.48
C GLY A 172 -37.94 14.08 11.63
N CYS A 173 -36.93 13.42 12.21
CA CYS A 173 -36.15 12.40 11.52
C CYS A 173 -37.03 11.17 11.22
N LYS A 174 -36.99 10.72 9.96
CA LYS A 174 -37.68 9.51 9.49
C LYS A 174 -36.74 8.30 9.38
N SER A 175 -35.61 8.35 10.08
CA SER A 175 -34.67 7.25 10.17
C SER A 175 -35.35 6.01 10.71
N GLU A 176 -35.15 4.87 10.04
CA GLU A 176 -35.68 3.60 10.52
C GLU A 176 -34.78 3.01 11.60
N LYS A 177 -33.48 3.37 11.59
CA LYS A 177 -32.47 2.86 12.53
C LYS A 177 -31.46 3.94 12.94
N ALA A 178 -31.25 4.06 14.25
CA ALA A 178 -30.13 4.80 14.83
C ALA A 178 -29.15 3.87 15.54
N TYR A 179 -27.87 4.21 15.46
CA TYR A 179 -26.74 3.60 16.17
C TYR A 179 -26.33 4.49 17.37
N ALA A 180 -25.29 4.11 18.11
CA ALA A 180 -24.86 4.84 19.31
C ALA A 180 -24.71 6.35 19.07
N ASP A 181 -24.12 6.75 17.95
CA ASP A 181 -23.68 8.13 17.68
C ASP A 181 -24.15 8.68 16.33
N GLU A 182 -24.84 7.87 15.51
CA GLU A 182 -25.36 8.29 14.21
C GLU A 182 -26.64 7.54 13.79
N CYS A 183 -27.50 8.16 12.97
CA CYS A 183 -28.63 7.48 12.33
C CYS A 183 -28.38 7.14 10.84
N ASP A 184 -29.19 6.25 10.27
CA ASP A 184 -29.09 5.82 8.85
C ASP A 184 -29.24 6.95 7.81
N LEU A 185 -29.87 8.07 8.19
CA LEU A 185 -29.95 9.31 7.41
C LEU A 185 -28.78 10.28 7.63
N GLY A 186 -27.79 9.88 8.44
CA GLY A 186 -26.55 10.62 8.68
C GLY A 186 -26.63 11.72 9.74
N HIS A 187 -27.66 11.74 10.59
CA HIS A 187 -27.66 12.63 11.75
C HIS A 187 -26.72 12.09 12.82
N GLN A 188 -25.82 12.93 13.32
CA GLN A 188 -24.93 12.63 14.43
C GLN A 188 -25.51 13.20 15.73
N PHE A 189 -25.26 12.52 16.85
CA PHE A 189 -25.72 12.87 18.20
C PHE A 189 -24.85 12.15 19.23
N GLU A 190 -24.90 12.58 20.49
CA GLU A 190 -24.18 11.92 21.56
C GLU A 190 -24.86 10.59 21.95
N PRO A 191 -24.10 9.57 22.39
CA PRO A 191 -24.65 8.31 22.88
C PRO A 191 -25.79 8.44 23.89
N GLU A 192 -25.72 9.46 24.76
CA GLU A 192 -26.73 9.72 25.79
C GLU A 192 -28.08 10.16 25.22
N GLU A 193 -28.08 10.73 24.01
CA GLU A 193 -29.27 11.23 23.34
C GLU A 193 -30.03 10.13 22.60
N LEU A 194 -29.42 8.96 22.37
CA LEU A 194 -30.04 7.87 21.64
C LEU A 194 -31.34 7.41 22.35
N ILE A 195 -32.47 7.47 21.64
CA ILE A 195 -33.77 7.15 22.22
C ILE A 195 -33.98 5.62 22.20
N ALA A 196 -34.34 5.07 23.36
CA ALA A 196 -34.64 3.64 23.54
C ALA A 196 -33.50 2.74 23.02
N PRO A 197 -32.28 2.90 23.56
CA PRO A 197 -31.15 2.09 23.14
C PRO A 197 -31.42 0.62 23.45
N LYS A 198 -30.99 -0.25 22.55
CA LYS A 198 -31.09 -1.71 22.63
C LYS A 198 -29.78 -2.32 22.17
N SER A 199 -29.33 -3.32 22.90
CA SER A 199 -28.21 -4.15 22.50
C SER A 199 -28.60 -4.98 21.27
N ALA A 200 -27.77 -4.93 20.24
CA ALA A 200 -27.88 -5.84 19.11
C ALA A 200 -27.47 -7.28 19.47
N LEU A 201 -26.81 -7.47 20.62
CA LEU A 201 -26.38 -8.79 21.11
C LEU A 201 -27.52 -9.52 21.81
N THR A 202 -28.19 -8.86 22.76
CA THR A 202 -29.18 -9.48 23.65
C THR A 202 -30.60 -8.98 23.42
N GLY A 203 -30.77 -7.85 22.74
CA GLY A 203 -32.05 -7.17 22.60
C GLY A 203 -32.49 -6.35 23.82
N GLU A 204 -31.73 -6.42 24.92
CA GLU A 204 -31.98 -5.71 26.18
C GLU A 204 -31.53 -4.25 26.12
N THR A 205 -31.99 -3.43 27.08
CA THR A 205 -31.57 -2.02 27.20
C THR A 205 -30.16 -1.97 27.78
N PRO A 206 -29.14 -1.45 27.06
CA PRO A 206 -27.80 -1.31 27.59
C PRO A 206 -27.71 -0.10 28.54
N GLU A 207 -26.78 -0.18 29.49
CA GLU A 207 -26.46 0.89 30.44
C GLU A 207 -25.35 1.77 29.88
N LEU A 208 -25.35 3.06 30.21
CA LEU A 208 -24.32 3.97 29.78
C LEU A 208 -23.32 4.19 30.92
N VAL A 209 -22.12 3.63 30.79
CA VAL A 209 -21.13 3.53 31.87
C VAL A 209 -19.88 4.33 31.52
N PRO A 210 -19.31 5.13 32.45
CA PRO A 210 -18.03 5.81 32.23
C PRO A 210 -16.89 4.79 32.10
N VAL A 211 -16.07 4.95 31.05
CA VAL A 211 -14.90 4.12 30.77
C VAL A 211 -13.67 5.00 30.65
N ASP A 212 -12.75 4.80 31.59
CA ASP A 212 -11.42 5.41 31.54
C ASP A 212 -10.61 4.82 30.39
N ASN A 213 -10.04 5.69 29.55
CA ASN A 213 -9.17 5.33 28.44
C ASN A 213 -7.94 6.23 28.42
N LEU A 214 -6.87 5.72 27.82
CA LEU A 214 -5.64 6.44 27.56
C LEU A 214 -5.74 7.21 26.23
N TYR A 215 -5.35 8.48 26.29
CA TYR A 215 -5.29 9.37 25.15
C TYR A 215 -3.88 9.96 25.02
N PHE A 216 -3.35 9.92 23.81
CA PHE A 216 -2.15 10.64 23.43
C PHE A 216 -2.47 12.13 23.24
N ASP A 217 -1.66 13.01 23.85
CA ASP A 217 -1.80 14.47 23.75
C ASP A 217 -1.31 15.02 22.40
N LEU A 218 -1.94 14.57 21.31
CA LEU A 218 -1.69 15.03 19.95
C LEU A 218 -1.83 16.56 19.78
N PRO A 219 -2.78 17.26 20.43
CA PRO A 219 -2.89 18.73 20.33
C PRO A 219 -1.61 19.48 20.74
N SER A 220 -0.83 18.95 21.68
CA SER A 220 0.45 19.56 22.09
C SER A 220 1.51 19.59 20.98
N TYR A 221 1.31 18.82 19.90
CA TYR A 221 2.21 18.73 18.74
C TYR A 221 1.76 19.60 17.56
N THR A 222 0.79 20.50 17.74
CA THR A 222 0.24 21.33 16.65
C THR A 222 1.32 22.13 15.91
N GLU A 223 2.21 22.81 16.64
CA GLU A 223 3.27 23.63 16.00
C GLU A 223 4.30 22.78 15.28
N TYR A 224 4.72 21.65 15.88
CA TYR A 224 5.55 20.66 15.21
C TYR A 224 4.90 20.16 13.90
N MET A 225 3.60 19.86 13.94
CA MET A 225 2.84 19.43 12.76
C MET A 225 2.76 20.51 11.68
N ARG A 226 2.65 21.80 12.05
CA ARG A 226 2.68 22.91 11.08
C ARG A 226 4.01 22.94 10.34
N GLU A 227 5.12 23.01 11.08
CA GLU A 227 6.47 23.02 10.49
C GLU A 227 6.73 21.76 9.65
N HIS A 228 6.31 20.61 10.16
CA HIS A 228 6.47 19.36 9.45
C HIS A 228 5.66 19.31 8.16
N THR A 229 4.41 19.79 8.17
CA THR A 229 3.55 19.88 6.99
C THR A 229 4.14 20.83 5.94
N GLU A 230 4.75 21.95 6.36
CA GLU A 230 5.44 22.88 5.47
C GLU A 230 6.67 22.23 4.82
N ARG A 231 7.48 21.50 5.59
CA ARG A 231 8.61 20.72 5.05
C ARG A 231 8.13 19.70 4.01
N LEU A 232 7.08 18.95 4.32
CA LEU A 232 6.49 17.98 3.39
C LEU A 232 5.92 18.66 2.13
N ALA A 233 5.31 19.85 2.25
CA ALA A 233 4.79 20.58 1.11
C ALA A 233 5.89 21.09 0.16
N ALA A 234 7.11 21.31 0.67
CA ALA A 234 8.27 21.73 -0.11
C ALA A 234 9.07 20.56 -0.70
N ASP A 235 8.86 19.34 -0.22
CA ASP A 235 9.55 18.14 -0.70
C ASP A 235 8.91 17.64 -2.01
N PRO A 236 9.62 17.64 -3.15
CA PRO A 236 9.07 17.20 -4.43
C PRO A 236 8.74 15.70 -4.47
N THR A 237 9.20 14.92 -3.50
CA THR A 237 8.88 13.48 -3.36
C THR A 237 7.56 13.24 -2.62
N VAL A 238 6.92 14.30 -2.10
CA VAL A 238 5.65 14.21 -1.36
C VAL A 238 4.50 14.68 -2.24
N ARG A 239 3.49 13.82 -2.39
CA ARG A 239 2.29 14.14 -3.16
C ARG A 239 1.49 15.24 -2.47
N SER A 240 1.02 16.23 -3.26
CA SER A 240 0.31 17.39 -2.70
C SER A 240 -0.95 17.05 -1.90
N VAL A 241 -1.58 15.89 -2.15
CA VAL A 241 -2.73 15.41 -1.37
C VAL A 241 -2.37 15.19 0.10
N VAL A 242 -1.12 14.78 0.39
CA VAL A 242 -0.65 14.52 1.76
C VAL A 242 -0.62 15.83 2.53
N SER A 243 0.17 16.80 2.08
CA SER A 243 0.33 18.08 2.77
C SER A 243 -0.97 18.89 2.83
N LYS A 244 -1.78 18.90 1.76
CA LYS A 244 -3.11 19.55 1.78
C LYS A 244 -4.05 18.91 2.79
N THR A 245 -4.12 17.58 2.83
CA THR A 245 -4.96 16.87 3.81
C THR A 245 -4.49 17.15 5.23
N MET A 246 -3.18 17.23 5.47
CA MET A 246 -2.64 17.57 6.78
C MET A 246 -3.02 18.99 7.21
N GLN A 247 -2.89 19.98 6.31
CA GLN A 247 -3.25 21.38 6.57
C GLN A 247 -4.70 21.53 7.04
N GLU A 248 -5.64 20.75 6.49
CA GLU A 248 -7.05 20.76 6.91
C GLU A 248 -7.25 20.42 8.40
N TRP A 249 -6.34 19.67 9.03
CA TRP A 249 -6.41 19.29 10.45
C TRP A 249 -5.68 20.24 11.39
N LEU A 250 -4.89 21.18 10.85
CA LEU A 250 -4.11 22.17 11.62
C LEU A 250 -4.82 23.52 11.76
N ASP A 251 -6.04 23.57 11.26
CA ASP A 251 -6.97 24.67 11.41
C ASP A 251 -7.36 24.89 12.87
N ALA A 252 -7.63 26.15 13.24
CA ALA A 252 -8.16 26.47 14.56
C ALA A 252 -9.47 25.71 14.83
N PRO A 253 -9.66 25.15 16.05
CA PRO A 253 -10.89 24.47 16.45
C PRO A 253 -12.11 25.34 16.19
N ARG A 254 -13.08 24.81 15.45
CA ARG A 254 -14.24 25.59 15.00
C ARG A 254 -15.51 24.76 14.90
N LEU A 255 -16.65 25.44 15.00
CA LEU A 255 -17.99 24.89 14.79
C LEU A 255 -18.68 25.62 13.63
N PHE A 256 -19.34 24.88 12.76
CA PHE A 256 -20.17 25.43 11.69
C PHE A 256 -21.65 25.36 12.10
N ILE A 257 -22.31 26.50 12.20
CA ILE A 257 -23.70 26.60 12.65
C ILE A 257 -24.55 27.17 11.50
N GLN A 258 -25.66 26.50 11.18
CA GLN A 258 -26.55 26.99 10.14
C GLN A 258 -27.18 28.32 10.56
N VAL A 259 -27.31 29.28 9.63
CA VAL A 259 -27.89 30.62 9.91
C VAL A 259 -29.29 30.53 10.51
N LYS A 260 -30.04 29.46 10.22
CA LYS A 260 -31.36 29.23 10.81
C LYS A 260 -31.36 29.04 12.34
N PHE A 261 -30.22 28.72 12.94
CA PHE A 261 -30.03 28.60 14.40
C PHE A 261 -29.42 29.87 15.01
N ARG A 262 -29.43 31.01 14.29
CA ARG A 262 -28.77 32.24 14.75
C ARG A 262 -29.38 32.78 16.02
N ASP A 263 -30.71 32.81 16.10
CA ASP A 263 -31.41 33.37 17.27
C ASP A 263 -31.16 32.51 18.51
N GLU A 264 -31.22 31.18 18.37
CA GLU A 264 -30.89 30.23 19.42
C GLU A 264 -29.42 30.32 19.85
N PHE A 265 -28.50 30.51 18.90
CA PHE A 265 -27.08 30.73 19.20
C PHE A 265 -26.85 32.02 19.98
N GLU A 266 -27.39 33.16 19.54
CA GLU A 266 -27.20 34.44 20.23
C GLU A 266 -27.83 34.43 21.63
N ALA A 267 -28.91 33.67 21.84
CA ALA A 267 -29.53 33.52 23.15
C ALA A 267 -28.59 32.87 24.19
N VAL A 268 -27.70 31.97 23.77
CA VAL A 268 -26.75 31.28 24.66
C VAL A 268 -25.29 31.71 24.46
N ARG A 269 -25.03 32.65 23.55
CA ARG A 269 -23.67 33.08 23.20
C ARG A 269 -22.85 33.56 24.41
N GLY A 270 -23.51 34.23 25.35
CA GLY A 270 -22.86 34.72 26.58
C GLY A 270 -22.44 33.61 27.56
N GLU A 271 -22.95 32.38 27.39
CA GLU A 271 -22.59 31.21 28.18
C GLU A 271 -21.42 30.42 27.54
N LEU A 272 -21.07 30.72 26.28
CA LEU A 272 -20.00 30.02 25.58
C LEU A 272 -18.62 30.44 26.12
N PRO A 273 -17.63 29.53 26.12
CA PRO A 273 -16.22 29.87 26.33
C PRO A 273 -15.71 30.94 25.35
N ALA A 274 -14.47 31.41 25.55
CA ALA A 274 -13.86 32.39 24.65
C ALA A 274 -13.94 31.93 23.19
N HIS A 275 -14.51 32.77 22.33
CA HIS A 275 -14.77 32.43 20.93
C HIS A 275 -14.81 33.67 20.03
N GLU A 276 -14.58 33.45 18.75
CA GLU A 276 -14.80 34.43 17.67
C GLU A 276 -15.92 33.94 16.75
N VAL A 277 -16.76 34.86 16.28
CA VAL A 277 -17.81 34.54 15.30
C VAL A 277 -17.43 35.14 13.94
N ILE A 278 -17.29 34.27 12.95
CA ILE A 278 -17.08 34.64 11.55
C ILE A 278 -18.41 34.49 10.83
N GLU A 279 -18.96 35.61 10.39
CA GLU A 279 -20.26 35.68 9.72
C GLU A 279 -20.26 34.95 8.37
N ALA A 280 -21.44 34.48 7.96
CA ALA A 280 -21.61 33.80 6.68
C ALA A 280 -21.41 34.79 5.51
N GLU A 281 -20.49 34.48 4.60
CA GLU A 281 -20.26 35.29 3.40
C GLU A 281 -21.10 34.81 2.20
N GLY A 282 -21.74 35.75 1.49
CA GLY A 282 -22.49 35.47 0.27
C GLY A 282 -23.68 34.53 0.50
N ASN A 283 -23.75 33.46 -0.31
CA ASN A 283 -24.83 32.45 -0.23
C ASN A 283 -24.52 31.28 0.74
N LYS A 284 -23.50 31.40 1.60
CA LYS A 284 -23.17 30.33 2.57
C LYS A 284 -24.30 30.22 3.61
N GLY A 285 -24.80 29.01 3.83
CA GLY A 285 -25.92 28.75 4.76
C GLY A 285 -25.51 28.60 6.24
N SER A 286 -24.24 28.84 6.58
CA SER A 286 -23.70 28.67 7.94
C SER A 286 -22.67 29.75 8.28
N PHE A 287 -22.71 30.25 9.52
CA PHE A 287 -21.64 31.04 10.13
C PHE A 287 -20.69 30.11 10.90
N THR A 288 -19.50 30.60 11.24
CA THR A 288 -18.46 29.81 11.91
C THR A 288 -18.16 30.40 13.28
N VAL A 289 -18.03 29.54 14.29
CA VAL A 289 -17.59 29.91 15.64
C VAL A 289 -16.21 29.29 15.86
N VAL A 290 -15.19 30.11 16.10
CA VAL A 290 -13.80 29.69 16.25
C VAL A 290 -13.40 29.78 17.72
N PHE A 291 -12.69 28.78 18.20
CA PHE A 291 -12.26 28.63 19.59
C PHE A 291 -10.73 28.61 19.68
N PRO A 292 -10.15 29.10 20.80
CA PRO A 292 -8.71 29.14 20.99
C PRO A 292 -8.10 27.74 21.08
N THR A 293 -8.76 26.80 21.75
CA THR A 293 -8.35 25.39 21.79
C THR A 293 -9.52 24.44 21.59
N TRP A 294 -9.21 23.15 21.45
CA TRP A 294 -10.22 22.10 21.32
C TRP A 294 -11.06 21.98 22.60
N ARG A 295 -10.51 22.36 23.78
CA ARG A 295 -11.22 22.30 25.06
C ARG A 295 -12.39 23.27 25.09
N GLU A 296 -12.15 24.55 24.77
CA GLU A 296 -13.22 25.55 24.71
C GLU A 296 -14.27 25.21 23.65
N ARG A 297 -13.86 24.60 22.52
CA ARG A 297 -14.80 24.10 21.51
C ARG A 297 -15.69 22.99 22.08
N ASP A 298 -15.12 22.02 22.76
CA ASP A 298 -15.87 20.86 23.27
C ASP A 298 -16.74 21.24 24.49
N GLU A 299 -16.28 22.18 25.34
CA GLU A 299 -17.12 22.81 26.39
C GLU A 299 -18.33 23.54 25.80
N ALA A 300 -18.18 24.15 24.62
CA ALA A 300 -19.29 24.79 23.92
C ALA A 300 -20.35 23.79 23.43
N HIS A 301 -20.01 22.52 23.20
CA HIS A 301 -20.98 21.51 22.74
C HIS A 301 -22.14 21.36 23.72
N GLU A 302 -21.87 21.30 25.03
CA GLU A 302 -22.91 21.13 26.05
C GLU A 302 -23.89 22.32 26.05
N VAL A 303 -23.36 23.54 26.00
CA VAL A 303 -24.16 24.77 25.99
C VAL A 303 -25.03 24.85 24.74
N LEU A 304 -24.47 24.54 23.57
CA LEU A 304 -25.17 24.58 22.30
C LEU A 304 -26.24 23.48 22.19
N ASN A 305 -25.93 22.26 22.64
CA ASN A 305 -26.87 21.14 22.66
C ASN A 305 -28.06 21.43 23.57
N ARG A 306 -27.82 21.98 24.77
CA ARG A 306 -28.89 22.42 25.70
C ARG A 306 -29.82 23.46 25.06
N ALA A 307 -29.28 24.30 24.19
CA ALA A 307 -30.03 25.32 23.45
C ALA A 307 -30.72 24.79 22.17
N GLY A 308 -30.52 23.51 21.82
CA GLY A 308 -31.02 22.94 20.56
C GLY A 308 -30.30 23.47 19.31
N VAL A 309 -29.15 24.12 19.46
CA VAL A 309 -28.35 24.65 18.35
C VAL A 309 -27.56 23.52 17.73
N ARG A 310 -27.85 23.20 16.46
CA ARG A 310 -27.07 22.18 15.74
C ARG A 310 -25.84 22.79 15.11
N PHE A 311 -24.73 22.10 15.29
CA PHE A 311 -23.44 22.46 14.74
C PHE A 311 -22.77 21.25 14.08
N ARG A 312 -21.76 21.53 13.27
CA ARG A 312 -20.82 20.53 12.78
C ARG A 312 -19.42 20.97 13.18
N SER A 313 -18.66 20.11 13.84
CA SER A 313 -17.27 20.42 14.19
C SER A 313 -16.38 20.43 12.95
N GLY A 314 -15.49 21.43 12.88
CA GLY A 314 -14.40 21.44 11.92
C GLY A 314 -13.28 20.48 12.32
N LYS A 315 -12.45 20.13 11.35
CA LYS A 315 -11.22 19.37 11.59
C LYS A 315 -10.28 20.19 12.47
N ALA A 316 -9.71 19.53 13.48
CA ALA A 316 -8.68 20.07 14.36
C ALA A 316 -7.98 18.89 15.04
N LEU A 317 -6.76 19.09 15.52
CA LEU A 317 -6.11 18.12 16.38
C LEU A 317 -6.85 18.04 17.72
N VAL A 318 -7.17 16.80 18.12
CA VAL A 318 -7.81 16.46 19.39
C VAL A 318 -7.00 15.35 20.06
N PRO A 319 -7.12 15.14 21.38
CA PRO A 319 -6.47 14.00 22.03
C PRO A 319 -6.82 12.70 21.30
N PHE A 320 -5.80 11.92 20.98
CA PHE A 320 -5.95 10.73 20.15
C PHE A 320 -6.08 9.50 21.07
N ARG A 321 -7.23 8.83 21.02
CA ARG A 321 -7.49 7.64 21.85
C ARG A 321 -6.55 6.51 21.44
N ILE A 322 -5.78 5.99 22.39
CA ILE A 322 -4.85 4.87 22.14
C ILE A 322 -5.29 3.54 22.74
N SER A 323 -6.25 3.55 23.66
CA SER A 323 -6.74 2.34 24.32
C SER A 323 -8.21 2.07 24.05
N GLY A 324 -8.61 0.82 24.29
CA GLY A 324 -9.98 0.33 24.34
C GLY A 324 -10.13 -0.71 25.44
N ASN A 325 -11.27 -1.39 25.41
CA ASN A 325 -11.76 -2.33 26.40
C ASN A 325 -12.44 -3.51 25.69
N VAL A 326 -11.90 -3.92 24.55
CA VAL A 326 -12.44 -5.01 23.74
C VAL A 326 -11.81 -6.33 24.13
N GLU A 327 -12.57 -7.42 24.06
CA GLU A 327 -12.09 -8.76 24.41
C GLU A 327 -10.98 -9.26 23.46
N TRP A 328 -11.06 -8.88 22.18
CA TRP A 328 -10.07 -9.21 21.16
C TRP A 328 -9.23 -7.98 20.79
N GLY A 329 -8.10 -7.81 21.47
CA GLY A 329 -7.17 -6.70 21.31
C GLY A 329 -5.82 -6.97 21.95
N VAL A 330 -4.80 -6.19 21.60
CA VAL A 330 -3.46 -6.27 22.22
C VAL A 330 -3.53 -5.74 23.66
N PRO A 331 -3.15 -6.48 24.70
CA PRO A 331 -3.16 -5.97 26.07
C PRO A 331 -2.23 -4.75 26.25
N LEU A 332 -2.66 -3.76 27.04
CA LEU A 332 -1.83 -2.62 27.42
C LEU A 332 -1.29 -2.73 28.84
N PRO A 333 -0.12 -2.15 29.12
CA PRO A 333 0.40 -2.03 30.48
C PRO A 333 -0.51 -1.14 31.34
N GLU A 334 -0.53 -1.43 32.66
CA GLU A 334 -1.25 -0.59 33.63
C GLU A 334 -0.52 0.74 33.85
N VAL A 335 -1.02 1.81 33.21
CA VAL A 335 -0.50 3.17 33.34
C VAL A 335 -1.63 4.15 33.62
N GLU A 336 -1.31 5.31 34.23
CA GLU A 336 -2.31 6.35 34.59
C GLU A 336 -3.48 5.84 35.47
N GLY A 337 -3.29 4.71 36.18
CA GLY A 337 -4.34 4.07 36.97
C GLY A 337 -5.44 3.39 36.14
N CYS A 338 -5.24 3.26 34.83
CA CYS A 338 -6.08 2.46 33.95
C CYS A 338 -5.64 0.98 34.00
N ARG A 339 -6.62 0.07 33.96
CA ARG A 339 -6.41 -1.39 34.01
C ARG A 339 -7.25 -2.11 32.98
N ASP A 340 -6.86 -3.34 32.65
CA ASP A 340 -7.60 -4.24 31.76
C ASP A 340 -7.97 -3.60 30.40
N LEU A 341 -7.07 -2.74 29.89
CA LEU A 341 -7.23 -2.07 28.61
C LEU A 341 -6.50 -2.83 27.50
N THR A 342 -7.05 -2.73 26.30
CA THR A 342 -6.39 -3.18 25.06
C THR A 342 -5.98 -1.99 24.21
N ALA A 343 -5.02 -2.16 23.30
CA ALA A 343 -4.69 -1.15 22.32
C ALA A 343 -5.90 -0.92 21.41
N TRP A 344 -6.15 0.34 21.07
CA TRP A 344 -7.10 0.66 20.03
C TRP A 344 -6.48 0.31 18.67
N VAL A 345 -7.26 -0.31 17.78
CA VAL A 345 -6.79 -0.86 16.49
C VAL A 345 -6.08 0.18 15.61
N TRP A 346 -6.59 1.42 15.59
CA TRP A 346 -6.01 2.49 14.77
C TRP A 346 -4.56 2.84 15.18
N PRO A 347 -4.24 3.09 16.47
CA PRO A 347 -2.86 3.26 16.88
C PRO A 347 -1.97 2.03 16.65
N GLU A 348 -2.39 0.82 17.06
CA GLU A 348 -1.48 -0.33 17.01
C GLU A 348 -1.05 -0.73 15.59
N SER A 349 -1.97 -0.60 14.64
CA SER A 349 -1.69 -0.85 13.22
C SER A 349 -0.63 0.11 12.65
N LEU A 350 -0.38 1.28 13.27
CA LEU A 350 0.64 2.22 12.83
C LEU A 350 2.06 1.78 13.20
N TRP A 351 2.26 0.98 14.25
CA TRP A 351 3.56 0.43 14.64
C TRP A 351 3.68 -1.08 14.41
N ALA A 352 2.61 -1.74 13.99
CA ALA A 352 2.65 -3.14 13.53
C ALA A 352 3.74 -3.39 12.46
N PRO A 353 3.99 -2.51 11.46
CA PRO A 353 5.09 -2.72 10.52
C PRO A 353 6.47 -2.83 11.18
N ILE A 354 6.72 -2.13 12.28
CA ILE A 354 7.97 -2.27 13.05
C ILE A 354 8.03 -3.65 13.71
N SER A 355 6.89 -4.14 14.20
CA SER A 355 6.78 -5.50 14.77
C SER A 355 7.06 -6.56 13.70
N PHE A 356 6.60 -6.35 12.47
CA PHE A 356 6.85 -7.26 11.34
C PHE A 356 8.31 -7.18 10.87
N THR A 357 8.92 -6.00 10.85
CA THR A 357 10.38 -5.88 10.64
C THR A 357 11.14 -6.66 11.69
N ARG A 358 10.80 -6.51 12.97
CA ARG A 358 11.42 -7.27 14.06
C ARG A 358 11.27 -8.78 13.89
N ALA A 359 10.11 -9.27 13.43
CA ALA A 359 9.89 -10.68 13.13
C ALA A 359 10.77 -11.21 11.98
N VAL A 360 10.97 -10.41 10.92
CA VAL A 360 11.92 -10.74 9.84
C VAL A 360 13.35 -10.83 10.37
N LEU A 361 13.77 -9.88 11.19
CA LEU A 361 15.13 -9.85 11.75
C LEU A 361 15.36 -10.93 12.81
N ALA A 362 14.32 -11.31 13.54
CA ALA A 362 14.33 -12.43 14.47
C ALA A 362 14.59 -13.77 13.75
N ARG A 363 13.94 -13.99 12.59
CA ARG A 363 14.21 -15.14 11.71
C ARG A 363 15.66 -15.15 11.24
N ASP A 364 16.15 -14.00 10.77
CA ASP A 364 17.53 -13.88 10.30
C ASP A 364 18.55 -14.15 11.43
N ALA A 365 18.28 -13.69 12.65
CA ALA A 365 19.10 -14.00 13.81
C ALA A 365 19.11 -15.50 14.13
N ALA A 366 17.95 -16.15 14.13
CA ALA A 366 17.84 -17.61 14.34
C ALA A 366 18.62 -18.40 13.28
N LYS A 367 18.56 -17.97 12.01
CA LYS A 367 19.32 -18.58 10.91
C LYS A 367 20.83 -18.44 11.13
N LEU A 368 21.32 -17.26 11.48
CA LEU A 368 22.75 -17.04 11.74
C LEU A 368 23.25 -17.82 12.97
N GLU A 369 22.42 -17.93 14.01
CA GLU A 369 22.73 -18.75 15.18
C GLU A 369 22.82 -20.24 14.79
N ALA A 370 21.90 -20.74 13.96
CA ALA A 370 21.95 -22.10 13.42
C ALA A 370 23.18 -22.35 12.51
N GLU A 371 23.66 -21.31 11.82
CA GLU A 371 24.90 -21.33 11.04
C GLU A 371 26.19 -21.19 11.89
N GLY A 372 26.04 -21.01 13.22
CA GLY A 372 27.14 -21.02 14.18
C GLY A 372 27.71 -19.65 14.55
N VAL A 373 27.02 -18.55 14.21
CA VAL A 373 27.38 -17.21 14.70
C VAL A 373 27.06 -17.11 16.19
N ASP A 374 28.00 -16.57 16.99
CA ASP A 374 27.80 -16.40 18.44
C ASP A 374 26.67 -15.40 18.71
N ALA A 375 25.70 -15.77 19.56
CA ALA A 375 24.59 -14.90 19.93
C ALA A 375 25.03 -13.55 20.52
N ALA A 376 26.24 -13.46 21.12
CA ALA A 376 26.81 -12.20 21.60
C ALA A 376 27.22 -11.24 20.47
N GLU A 377 27.37 -11.73 19.25
CA GLU A 377 27.64 -10.94 18.03
C GLU A 377 26.33 -10.51 17.32
N LEU A 378 25.20 -11.11 17.67
CA LEU A 378 23.88 -10.79 17.13
C LEU A 378 23.24 -9.64 17.92
N ALA A 379 22.28 -8.94 17.30
CA ALA A 379 21.55 -7.88 17.99
C ALA A 379 20.69 -8.47 19.12
N GLU A 380 20.90 -8.04 20.36
CA GLU A 380 20.20 -8.55 21.56
C GLU A 380 18.67 -8.59 21.38
N ARG A 381 18.10 -7.53 20.79
CA ARG A 381 16.66 -7.47 20.52
C ARG A 381 16.18 -8.50 19.50
N ALA A 382 16.97 -8.75 18.44
CA ALA A 382 16.62 -9.77 17.45
C ALA A 382 16.69 -11.17 18.06
N VAL A 383 17.71 -11.45 18.88
CA VAL A 383 17.84 -12.71 19.63
C VAL A 383 16.67 -12.90 20.59
N ALA A 384 16.27 -11.85 21.32
CA ALA A 384 15.12 -11.91 22.22
C ALA A 384 13.80 -12.18 21.48
N ASP A 385 13.68 -11.67 20.25
CA ASP A 385 12.51 -11.90 19.39
C ASP A 385 12.57 -13.21 18.59
N ALA A 386 13.74 -13.87 18.51
CA ALA A 386 14.00 -15.09 17.73
C ALA A 386 13.35 -16.37 18.27
N GLN A 387 12.55 -16.28 19.35
CA GLN A 387 11.71 -17.38 19.86
C GLN A 387 10.51 -17.67 18.96
N LEU A 388 10.76 -17.76 17.64
CA LEU A 388 9.81 -18.17 16.65
C LEU A 388 9.41 -19.62 16.91
N VAL A 389 8.13 -19.95 16.71
CA VAL A 389 7.63 -21.31 16.91
C VAL A 389 8.04 -22.17 15.72
N ASP A 390 8.56 -23.38 15.97
CA ASP A 390 8.99 -24.35 14.93
C ASP A 390 7.86 -24.71 13.92
N ASP A 391 6.59 -24.54 14.32
CA ASP A 391 5.40 -24.82 13.51
C ASP A 391 4.74 -23.55 12.90
N ALA A 392 5.45 -22.42 12.83
CA ALA A 392 4.92 -21.23 12.16
C ALA A 392 4.62 -21.53 10.68
N PRO A 393 3.47 -21.08 10.13
CA PRO A 393 3.18 -21.27 8.72
C PRO A 393 4.27 -20.62 7.87
N ALA A 394 4.61 -21.25 6.74
CA ALA A 394 5.60 -20.72 5.81
C ALA A 394 5.21 -19.31 5.34
N MET A 395 6.20 -18.42 5.28
CA MET A 395 6.05 -17.05 4.75
C MET A 395 5.60 -17.08 3.27
N ILE A 396 4.99 -15.99 2.76
CA ILE A 396 4.68 -15.81 1.31
C ILE A 396 5.83 -16.21 0.40
N MET A 397 7.05 -15.79 0.74
CA MET A 397 8.25 -16.13 0.00
C MET A 397 8.96 -17.31 0.67
N ASP A 398 9.56 -18.17 -0.15
CA ASP A 398 10.56 -19.12 0.34
C ASP A 398 11.59 -18.36 1.19
N GLU A 399 12.02 -18.99 2.29
CA GLU A 399 13.02 -18.41 3.17
C GLU A 399 14.25 -17.97 2.35
N PRO A 400 14.67 -16.70 2.43
CA PRO A 400 15.73 -16.20 1.57
C PRO A 400 17.03 -16.94 1.87
N ALA A 401 17.82 -17.19 0.82
CA ALA A 401 19.17 -17.75 0.97
C ALA A 401 20.12 -16.78 1.72
N TYR A 402 19.78 -15.50 1.82
CA TYR A 402 20.54 -14.46 2.53
C TYR A 402 19.91 -14.08 3.88
N THR A 403 20.60 -13.23 4.63
CA THR A 403 20.06 -12.46 5.77
C THR A 403 20.19 -10.98 5.50
N HIS A 404 19.37 -10.17 6.15
CA HIS A 404 19.38 -8.72 5.97
C HIS A 404 20.62 -8.07 6.59
N ALA A 405 21.01 -6.91 6.05
CA ALA A 405 22.28 -6.25 6.33
C ALA A 405 22.46 -5.74 7.78
N SER A 406 21.38 -5.72 8.58
CA SER A 406 21.44 -5.46 10.02
C SER A 406 20.28 -6.17 10.73
N LEU A 407 20.57 -6.69 11.93
CA LEU A 407 19.59 -7.31 12.82
C LEU A 407 18.95 -6.31 13.81
N ASP A 408 19.45 -5.07 13.92
CA ASP A 408 18.80 -4.06 14.76
C ASP A 408 17.70 -3.34 13.97
N TRP A 409 16.44 -3.51 14.37
CA TRP A 409 15.31 -2.83 13.72
C TRP A 409 15.44 -1.30 13.73
N ARG A 410 16.19 -0.71 14.69
CA ARG A 410 16.45 0.74 14.72
C ARG A 410 17.31 1.20 13.57
N ASP A 411 18.21 0.36 13.07
CA ASP A 411 18.96 0.71 11.87
C ASP A 411 17.97 0.98 10.74
N TRP A 412 16.93 0.18 10.60
CA TRP A 412 15.94 0.28 9.52
C TRP A 412 14.95 1.44 9.67
N TRP A 413 14.57 1.81 10.89
CA TRP A 413 13.49 2.77 11.17
C TRP A 413 13.93 4.11 11.78
N ALA A 414 15.13 4.19 12.34
CA ALA A 414 15.62 5.36 13.07
C ALA A 414 16.96 5.92 12.54
N SER A 415 17.71 5.16 11.74
CA SER A 415 18.99 5.63 11.19
C SER A 415 18.83 6.67 10.08
N GLU A 416 19.82 7.56 9.93
CA GLU A 416 19.84 8.63 8.91
C GLU A 416 20.13 8.11 7.49
N ASP A 417 20.77 6.95 7.38
CA ASP A 417 21.04 6.26 6.11
C ASP A 417 19.92 5.26 5.72
N ALA A 418 18.82 5.23 6.49
CA ALA A 418 17.67 4.38 6.22
C ALA A 418 16.42 5.21 5.90
N ARG A 419 15.52 4.64 5.10
CA ARG A 419 14.24 5.28 4.79
C ARG A 419 13.10 4.27 4.77
N ALA A 420 12.02 4.59 5.46
CA ALA A 420 10.77 3.85 5.34
C ALA A 420 9.91 4.47 4.22
N TYR A 421 9.25 3.63 3.43
CA TYR A 421 8.44 3.97 2.27
C TYR A 421 7.05 3.35 2.47
N GLN A 422 6.06 4.15 2.85
CA GLN A 422 4.74 3.67 3.26
C GLN A 422 3.69 3.93 2.18
N PHE A 423 3.24 2.87 1.52
CA PHE A 423 2.18 2.93 0.52
C PHE A 423 0.82 2.77 1.19
N ILE A 424 -0.04 3.79 1.06
CA ILE A 424 -1.35 3.83 1.72
C ILE A 424 -2.43 4.33 0.76
N GLY A 425 -3.70 4.06 1.08
CA GLY A 425 -4.81 4.80 0.49
C GLY A 425 -4.92 6.21 1.10
N GLN A 426 -5.40 7.18 0.33
CA GLN A 426 -5.56 8.58 0.78
C GLN A 426 -6.40 8.74 2.06
N ASP A 427 -7.31 7.81 2.34
CA ASP A 427 -8.17 7.86 3.53
C ASP A 427 -7.35 7.65 4.82
N ASN A 428 -6.11 7.14 4.72
CA ASN A 428 -5.22 6.87 5.84
C ASN A 428 -4.22 8.00 6.13
N ILE A 429 -4.25 9.12 5.38
CA ILE A 429 -3.27 10.21 5.54
C ILE A 429 -3.25 10.78 6.97
N TYR A 430 -4.42 10.96 7.61
CA TYR A 430 -4.46 11.44 8.99
C TYR A 430 -3.69 10.53 9.95
N PHE A 431 -3.87 9.22 9.84
CA PHE A 431 -3.25 8.27 10.76
C PHE A 431 -1.74 8.19 10.56
N TYR A 432 -1.27 8.10 9.32
CA TYR A 432 0.16 7.95 9.00
C TYR A 432 0.95 9.25 9.04
N CYS A 433 0.32 10.39 8.70
CA CYS A 433 1.04 11.66 8.56
C CYS A 433 0.76 12.65 9.70
N ILE A 434 -0.22 12.40 10.58
CA ILE A 434 -0.47 13.22 11.77
C ILE A 434 -0.34 12.39 13.04
N ALA A 435 -1.16 11.34 13.20
CA ALA A 435 -1.22 10.60 14.47
C ALA A 435 0.11 9.86 14.74
N GLN A 436 0.57 9.07 13.76
CA GLN A 436 1.86 8.39 13.77
C GLN A 436 2.99 9.38 14.02
N SER A 437 3.10 10.42 13.21
CA SER A 437 4.20 11.38 13.31
C SER A 437 4.23 12.16 14.63
N GLY A 438 3.05 12.49 15.20
CA GLY A 438 2.97 13.07 16.53
C GLY A 438 3.50 12.10 17.60
N MET A 439 3.11 10.82 17.52
CA MET A 439 3.63 9.79 18.42
C MET A 439 5.13 9.55 18.24
N TRP A 440 5.65 9.58 17.01
CA TRP A 440 7.06 9.33 16.72
C TRP A 440 7.94 10.44 17.31
N GLU A 441 7.50 11.68 17.17
CA GLU A 441 8.11 12.84 17.85
C GLU A 441 8.03 12.70 19.38
N ALA A 442 6.90 12.21 19.90
CA ALA A 442 6.69 12.03 21.33
C ALA A 442 7.59 10.96 21.95
N LEU A 443 7.87 9.87 21.22
CA LEU A 443 8.70 8.75 21.67
C LEU A 443 10.17 9.15 21.86
N ASP A 444 10.65 10.12 21.06
CA ASP A 444 12.04 10.57 21.04
C ASP A 444 13.01 9.40 20.79
N TRP A 445 12.64 8.54 19.85
CA TRP A 445 13.43 7.40 19.38
C TRP A 445 14.18 7.72 18.10
N ASN A 446 14.24 9.00 17.70
CA ASN A 446 14.72 9.45 16.40
C ASN A 446 14.04 8.74 15.23
N MET A 447 12.76 8.35 15.41
CA MET A 447 12.00 7.73 14.33
C MET A 447 11.87 8.75 13.20
N ARG A 448 12.65 8.55 12.15
CA ARG A 448 12.61 9.45 10.99
C ARG A 448 11.38 9.07 10.19
N GLN A 449 10.50 10.04 9.99
CA GLN A 449 9.27 9.80 9.27
C GLN A 449 9.55 9.27 7.86
N SER A 450 8.75 8.28 7.51
CA SER A 450 8.78 7.57 6.25
C SER A 450 8.24 8.44 5.11
N CYS A 451 8.75 8.24 3.89
CA CYS A 451 8.09 8.75 2.70
C CYS A 451 6.71 8.08 2.56
N VAL A 452 5.63 8.88 2.61
CA VAL A 452 4.28 8.37 2.44
C VAL A 452 3.83 8.50 0.99
N ALA A 453 3.59 7.37 0.34
CA ALA A 453 3.03 7.28 -1.01
C ALA A 453 1.51 7.03 -0.93
N ALA A 454 0.74 8.11 -0.73
CA ALA A 454 -0.72 8.05 -0.63
C ALA A 454 -1.37 7.96 -2.03
N ASN A 455 -2.06 6.86 -2.33
CA ASN A 455 -2.78 6.62 -3.58
C ASN A 455 -4.27 7.00 -3.46
N TYR A 456 -4.81 7.61 -4.52
CA TYR A 456 -6.24 7.81 -4.71
C TYR A 456 -6.96 6.48 -4.94
N HIS A 457 -8.27 6.46 -4.66
CA HIS A 457 -9.12 5.28 -4.88
C HIS A 457 -9.20 4.90 -6.36
N ILE A 458 -9.16 3.59 -6.64
CA ILE A 458 -9.59 3.06 -7.93
C ILE A 458 -11.12 3.02 -7.95
N LEU A 459 -11.71 3.66 -8.95
CA LEU A 459 -13.16 3.62 -9.17
C LEU A 459 -13.52 2.33 -9.92
N TYR A 460 -14.64 1.69 -9.59
CA TYR A 460 -15.18 0.56 -10.34
C TYR A 460 -16.26 1.07 -11.29
N MET A 461 -16.07 0.87 -12.60
CA MET A 461 -17.07 1.28 -13.62
C MET A 461 -17.52 2.75 -13.46
N GLY A 462 -16.57 3.64 -13.14
CA GLY A 462 -16.80 5.08 -12.97
C GLY A 462 -17.38 5.51 -11.61
N LYS A 463 -17.56 4.58 -10.65
CA LYS A 463 -18.12 4.88 -9.32
C LYS A 463 -17.20 4.39 -8.20
N LYS A 464 -17.30 4.99 -7.01
CA LYS A 464 -16.59 4.48 -5.83
C LYS A 464 -17.07 3.05 -5.56
N ALA A 465 -16.13 2.11 -5.49
CA ALA A 465 -16.42 0.73 -5.20
C ALA A 465 -17.14 0.61 -3.84
N SER A 466 -18.26 -0.13 -3.81
CA SER A 466 -19.03 -0.34 -2.58
C SER A 466 -19.54 -1.77 -2.51
N SER A 467 -19.21 -2.46 -1.42
CA SER A 467 -19.65 -3.83 -1.12
C SER A 467 -21.17 -3.93 -0.90
N SER A 468 -21.86 -2.82 -0.62
CA SER A 468 -23.32 -2.77 -0.47
C SER A 468 -24.06 -2.31 -1.73
N SER A 469 -23.33 -2.06 -2.84
CA SER A 469 -23.94 -1.66 -4.09
C SER A 469 -24.59 -2.85 -4.83
N GLN A 470 -25.48 -2.56 -5.77
CA GLN A 470 -26.05 -3.57 -6.67
C GLN A 470 -25.00 -4.23 -7.58
N THR A 471 -23.79 -3.67 -7.68
CA THR A 471 -22.69 -4.18 -8.51
C THR A 471 -21.39 -4.12 -7.68
N PRO A 472 -21.24 -5.03 -6.71
CA PRO A 472 -20.07 -5.01 -5.83
C PRO A 472 -18.77 -5.14 -6.64
N PRO A 473 -17.67 -4.54 -6.17
CA PRO A 473 -16.37 -4.76 -6.80
C PRO A 473 -16.02 -6.25 -6.69
N PRO A 474 -15.53 -6.86 -7.78
CA PRO A 474 -15.09 -8.25 -7.75
C PRO A 474 -13.84 -8.41 -6.87
N LEU A 475 -13.67 -9.60 -6.31
CA LEU A 475 -12.47 -10.01 -5.61
C LEU A 475 -11.28 -10.00 -6.56
N ALA A 476 -10.08 -9.86 -6.02
CA ALA A 476 -8.88 -9.75 -6.83
C ALA A 476 -8.63 -11.05 -7.61
N HIS A 477 -8.71 -12.22 -6.98
CA HIS A 477 -8.50 -13.50 -7.66
C HIS A 477 -9.52 -13.77 -8.78
N GLU A 478 -10.75 -13.26 -8.70
CA GLU A 478 -11.74 -13.39 -9.78
C GLU A 478 -11.23 -12.73 -11.08
N MET A 479 -10.36 -11.72 -10.99
CA MET A 479 -9.75 -11.10 -12.18
C MET A 479 -8.84 -12.08 -12.92
N LEU A 480 -8.22 -13.03 -12.21
CA LEU A 480 -7.29 -14.00 -12.79
C LEU A 480 -7.99 -15.06 -13.63
N GLU A 481 -9.32 -15.12 -13.63
CA GLU A 481 -10.11 -15.92 -14.58
C GLU A 481 -10.10 -15.36 -16.01
N HIS A 482 -9.64 -14.11 -16.19
CA HIS A 482 -9.69 -13.40 -17.46
C HIS A 482 -8.37 -12.73 -17.88
N TYR A 483 -7.49 -12.48 -16.92
CA TYR A 483 -6.26 -11.72 -17.10
C TYR A 483 -5.09 -12.46 -16.47
N THR A 484 -3.88 -12.30 -17.02
CA THR A 484 -2.68 -12.73 -16.32
C THR A 484 -2.32 -11.73 -15.22
N PRO A 485 -1.61 -12.15 -14.16
CA PRO A 485 -1.15 -11.24 -13.12
C PRO A 485 -0.38 -10.04 -13.66
N GLU A 486 0.54 -10.24 -14.62
CA GLU A 486 1.37 -9.18 -15.19
C GLU A 486 0.59 -8.20 -16.08
N GLN A 487 -0.47 -8.66 -16.75
CA GLN A 487 -1.38 -7.75 -17.47
C GLN A 487 -2.06 -6.78 -16.49
N LEU A 488 -2.55 -7.29 -15.36
CA LEU A 488 -3.21 -6.47 -14.34
C LEU A 488 -2.22 -5.56 -13.61
N ARG A 489 -1.03 -6.05 -13.26
CA ARG A 489 0.03 -5.23 -12.64
C ARG A 489 0.39 -4.03 -13.50
N ALA A 490 0.70 -4.26 -14.78
CA ALA A 490 1.04 -3.19 -15.71
C ALA A 490 -0.13 -2.21 -15.90
N HIS A 491 -1.36 -2.72 -15.98
CA HIS A 491 -2.54 -1.87 -16.11
C HIS A 491 -2.79 -1.00 -14.87
N TRP A 492 -2.76 -1.56 -13.66
CA TRP A 492 -2.99 -0.80 -12.43
C TRP A 492 -1.92 0.27 -12.19
N LEU A 493 -0.64 -0.05 -12.51
CA LEU A 493 0.45 0.92 -12.44
C LEU A 493 0.27 2.07 -13.44
N SER A 494 -0.36 1.85 -14.60
CA SER A 494 -0.62 2.89 -15.60
C SER A 494 -1.74 3.87 -15.20
N LEU A 495 -2.55 3.55 -14.19
CA LEU A 495 -3.68 4.37 -13.77
C LEU A 495 -3.26 5.70 -13.13
N GLY A 496 -2.00 5.89 -12.73
CA GLY A 496 -1.52 7.17 -12.18
C GLY A 496 -2.23 7.58 -10.89
N LEU A 497 -2.51 6.62 -9.99
CA LEU A 497 -3.25 6.85 -8.75
C LEU A 497 -2.56 7.78 -7.75
N GLY A 498 -1.33 8.23 -8.02
CA GLY A 498 -0.69 9.31 -7.25
C GLY A 498 -1.25 10.70 -7.56
N GLU A 499 -1.94 10.87 -8.70
CA GLU A 499 -2.42 12.17 -9.16
C GLU A 499 -3.91 12.39 -8.90
N LYS A 500 -4.73 11.37 -9.19
CA LYS A 500 -6.19 11.46 -9.13
C LYS A 500 -6.86 10.08 -9.04
N PRO A 501 -8.14 10.01 -8.64
CA PRO A 501 -8.94 8.79 -8.78
C PRO A 501 -9.14 8.45 -10.25
N VAL A 502 -8.97 7.18 -10.61
CA VAL A 502 -9.15 6.70 -11.99
C VAL A 502 -10.04 5.45 -12.00
N SER A 503 -10.83 5.31 -13.06
CA SER A 503 -11.74 4.18 -13.22
C SER A 503 -11.03 2.96 -13.79
N PHE A 504 -11.18 1.84 -13.09
CA PHE A 504 -10.94 0.49 -13.59
C PHE A 504 -12.26 -0.10 -14.09
N SER A 505 -12.30 -0.44 -15.37
CA SER A 505 -13.52 -0.87 -16.07
C SER A 505 -13.24 -2.13 -16.90
N PRO A 506 -12.86 -3.26 -16.26
CA PRO A 506 -12.50 -4.49 -16.98
C PRO A 506 -13.69 -5.00 -17.78
N LYS A 507 -13.49 -5.22 -19.09
CA LYS A 507 -14.59 -5.63 -19.99
C LYS A 507 -15.26 -6.92 -19.52
N ALA A 508 -14.49 -7.87 -18.97
CA ALA A 508 -15.03 -9.16 -18.52
C ALA A 508 -16.17 -9.04 -17.49
N PHE A 509 -16.19 -7.95 -16.73
CA PHE A 509 -17.18 -7.68 -15.68
C PHE A 509 -18.21 -6.60 -16.08
N ASP A 510 -18.19 -6.14 -17.32
CA ASP A 510 -19.11 -5.10 -17.81
C ASP A 510 -20.44 -5.70 -18.27
N LEU A 511 -21.48 -5.47 -17.45
CA LEU A 511 -22.85 -5.96 -17.68
C LEU A 511 -23.74 -4.96 -18.43
N ARG A 512 -23.20 -3.85 -18.94
CA ARG A 512 -24.00 -2.88 -19.70
C ARG A 512 -24.40 -3.44 -21.06
N GLU A 513 -25.62 -3.18 -21.50
CA GLU A 513 -26.06 -3.52 -22.85
C GLU A 513 -25.42 -2.58 -23.88
N THR A 514 -24.78 -3.14 -24.91
CA THR A 514 -24.11 -2.38 -25.99
C THR A 514 -24.84 -2.45 -27.32
N GLY A 515 -25.94 -3.20 -27.39
CA GLY A 515 -26.76 -3.32 -28.59
C GLY A 515 -27.61 -4.58 -28.57
N LYS A 516 -28.06 -4.99 -29.75
CA LYS A 516 -28.82 -6.23 -29.96
C LYS A 516 -28.16 -7.10 -31.02
N ASP A 517 -28.27 -8.41 -30.88
CA ASP A 517 -27.83 -9.38 -31.89
C ASP A 517 -28.79 -9.43 -33.09
N SER A 518 -28.46 -10.24 -34.09
CA SER A 518 -29.31 -10.44 -35.28
C SER A 518 -30.68 -11.06 -34.98
N GLN A 519 -30.88 -11.60 -33.77
CA GLN A 519 -32.13 -12.18 -33.29
C GLN A 519 -32.91 -11.20 -32.39
N GLY A 520 -32.36 -10.01 -32.12
CA GLY A 520 -32.97 -8.98 -31.27
C GLY A 520 -32.68 -9.12 -29.78
N ASN A 521 -31.84 -10.07 -29.35
CA ASN A 521 -31.45 -10.24 -27.95
C ASN A 521 -30.42 -9.18 -27.55
N PRO A 522 -30.46 -8.65 -26.31
CA PRO A 522 -29.43 -7.74 -25.80
C PRO A 522 -28.05 -8.39 -25.82
N ILE A 523 -27.04 -7.64 -26.28
CA ILE A 523 -25.62 -8.00 -26.17
C ILE A 523 -25.04 -7.23 -24.98
N LEU A 524 -24.40 -7.95 -24.06
CA LEU A 524 -23.66 -7.33 -22.96
C LEU A 524 -22.26 -6.91 -23.42
N ALA A 525 -21.74 -5.85 -22.81
CA ALA A 525 -20.41 -5.31 -23.06
C ALA A 525 -19.29 -6.36 -22.98
N ARG A 526 -19.36 -7.26 -21.98
CA ARG A 526 -18.42 -8.39 -21.83
C ARG A 526 -18.42 -9.35 -23.02
N ASP A 527 -19.57 -9.53 -23.67
CA ASP A 527 -19.79 -10.48 -24.76
C ASP A 527 -19.64 -9.83 -26.17
N ASP A 528 -19.58 -8.50 -26.23
CA ASP A 528 -19.48 -7.75 -27.48
C ASP A 528 -18.05 -7.74 -28.03
N LYS A 529 -17.81 -8.48 -29.13
CA LYS A 529 -16.49 -8.55 -29.80
C LYS A 529 -16.00 -7.21 -30.34
N ARG A 530 -16.87 -6.21 -30.52
CA ARG A 530 -16.49 -4.87 -31.01
C ARG A 530 -15.89 -4.01 -29.91
N MET A 531 -16.16 -4.34 -28.64
CA MET A 531 -15.65 -3.62 -27.49
C MET A 531 -14.22 -4.06 -27.18
N ILE A 532 -13.31 -3.09 -27.05
CA ILE A 532 -11.94 -3.31 -26.59
C ILE A 532 -11.95 -3.37 -25.07
N ASP A 533 -11.19 -4.31 -24.51
CA ASP A 533 -10.98 -4.36 -23.07
C ASP A 533 -9.93 -3.32 -22.64
N PRO A 534 -10.31 -2.28 -21.88
CA PRO A 534 -9.33 -1.29 -21.42
C PRO A 534 -8.29 -1.89 -20.48
N ALA A 535 -8.59 -2.98 -19.76
CA ALA A 535 -7.65 -3.64 -18.85
C ALA A 535 -6.52 -4.38 -19.59
N LEU A 536 -6.64 -4.58 -20.90
CA LEU A 536 -5.63 -5.28 -21.73
C LEU A 536 -4.69 -4.34 -22.48
N LYS A 537 -4.87 -3.02 -22.38
CA LYS A 537 -4.10 -2.04 -23.16
C LYS A 537 -2.60 -2.17 -22.87
N GLU A 538 -2.21 -2.19 -21.60
CA GLU A 538 -0.82 -2.37 -21.18
C GLU A 538 -0.37 -3.83 -21.38
N GLY A 539 -1.28 -4.80 -21.31
CA GLY A 539 -1.02 -6.19 -21.69
C GLY A 539 -0.54 -6.36 -23.14
N ALA A 540 -0.93 -5.46 -24.05
CA ALA A 540 -0.46 -5.48 -25.44
C ALA A 540 1.01 -5.04 -25.59
N LEU A 541 1.52 -4.18 -24.70
CA LEU A 541 2.94 -3.86 -24.61
C LEU A 541 3.74 -5.13 -24.29
N LEU A 542 3.30 -5.91 -23.29
CA LEU A 542 3.98 -7.14 -22.86
C LEU A 542 3.94 -8.23 -23.94
N THR A 543 2.72 -8.63 -24.33
CA THR A 543 2.48 -9.78 -25.20
C THR A 543 2.88 -9.52 -26.66
N GLY A 544 2.93 -8.25 -27.07
CA GLY A 544 3.26 -7.83 -28.42
C GLY A 544 4.68 -7.27 -28.55
N VAL A 545 4.95 -6.13 -27.90
CA VAL A 545 6.15 -5.33 -28.12
C VAL A 545 7.36 -5.93 -27.41
N PHE A 546 7.22 -6.27 -26.13
CA PHE A 546 8.32 -6.80 -25.33
C PHE A 546 8.74 -8.20 -25.79
N ASN A 547 7.76 -9.11 -25.92
CA ASN A 547 7.98 -10.44 -26.51
C ASN A 547 8.65 -10.39 -27.90
N ARG A 548 8.30 -9.41 -28.74
CA ARG A 548 8.92 -9.26 -30.06
C ARG A 548 10.40 -8.93 -29.95
N LEU A 549 10.79 -7.99 -29.08
CA LEU A 549 12.20 -7.64 -28.91
C LEU A 549 12.99 -8.84 -28.39
N ALA A 550 12.49 -9.49 -27.32
CA ALA A 550 13.12 -10.65 -26.72
C ALA A 550 13.34 -11.79 -27.74
N ARG A 551 12.28 -12.20 -28.45
CA ARG A 551 12.39 -13.20 -29.52
C ARG A 551 13.38 -12.79 -30.61
N SER A 552 13.38 -11.53 -31.00
CA SER A 552 14.22 -11.04 -32.08
C SER A 552 15.70 -11.18 -31.75
N ALA A 553 16.09 -10.83 -30.52
CA ALA A 553 17.44 -11.00 -30.02
C ALA A 553 17.83 -12.49 -29.99
N PHE A 554 17.10 -13.30 -29.22
CA PHE A 554 17.45 -14.70 -28.99
C PHE A 554 17.39 -15.57 -30.25
N TYR A 555 16.35 -15.45 -31.10
CA TYR A 555 16.32 -16.18 -32.38
C TYR A 555 17.27 -15.62 -33.43
N GLY A 556 17.74 -14.39 -33.26
CA GLY A 556 18.74 -13.77 -34.13
C GLY A 556 20.06 -14.51 -34.07
N VAL A 557 20.57 -14.73 -32.86
CA VAL A 557 21.83 -15.45 -32.59
C VAL A 557 21.70 -16.97 -32.58
N ALA A 558 20.48 -17.52 -32.53
CA ALA A 558 20.29 -18.97 -32.50
C ALA A 558 20.95 -19.68 -33.70
N VAL A 559 21.70 -20.74 -33.40
CA VAL A 559 22.30 -21.66 -34.37
C VAL A 559 21.18 -22.32 -35.18
N LYS A 560 21.30 -22.33 -36.51
CA LYS A 560 20.33 -22.95 -37.41
C LYS A 560 21.04 -23.87 -38.38
N GLU A 561 20.52 -25.09 -38.51
CA GLU A 561 21.03 -26.07 -39.45
C GLU A 561 20.96 -25.52 -40.88
N GLY A 562 22.11 -25.49 -41.56
CA GLY A 562 22.25 -24.99 -42.94
C GLY A 562 22.37 -23.47 -43.07
N ASP A 563 22.49 -22.71 -41.98
CA ASP A 563 22.77 -21.26 -42.00
C ASP A 563 24.13 -20.99 -41.33
N GLU A 564 25.16 -20.75 -42.14
CA GLU A 564 26.55 -20.54 -41.72
C GLU A 564 26.87 -19.07 -41.40
N ALA A 565 25.87 -18.21 -41.25
CA ALA A 565 26.09 -16.80 -40.97
C ALA A 565 26.86 -16.61 -39.64
N ALA A 566 27.88 -15.75 -39.65
CA ALA A 566 28.85 -15.65 -38.55
C ALA A 566 28.24 -15.17 -37.23
N TYR A 567 27.10 -14.47 -37.28
CA TYR A 567 26.38 -13.97 -36.11
C TYR A 567 25.49 -15.02 -35.41
N ARG A 568 25.36 -16.25 -35.97
CA ARG A 568 24.55 -17.33 -35.39
C ARG A 568 25.34 -18.21 -34.42
N THR A 569 25.83 -17.59 -33.34
CA THR A 569 26.74 -18.24 -32.39
C THR A 569 26.03 -19.05 -31.31
N GLY A 570 24.76 -18.76 -31.02
CA GLY A 570 24.08 -19.25 -29.81
C GLY A 570 24.59 -18.58 -28.53
N CYS A 571 25.34 -17.48 -28.65
CA CYS A 571 25.90 -16.73 -27.54
C CYS A 571 25.37 -15.29 -27.54
N ILE A 572 25.53 -14.58 -26.42
CA ILE A 572 25.42 -13.12 -26.40
C ILE A 572 26.45 -12.56 -27.39
N PRO A 573 26.06 -11.70 -28.34
CA PRO A 573 26.98 -11.20 -29.37
C PRO A 573 28.02 -10.26 -28.74
N ALA A 574 29.28 -10.43 -29.12
CA ALA A 574 30.37 -9.54 -28.71
C ALA A 574 30.30 -8.21 -29.47
N GLY A 575 30.60 -7.11 -28.78
CA GLY A 575 30.77 -5.78 -29.35
C GLY A 575 30.18 -4.67 -28.50
N GLU A 576 30.63 -3.45 -28.81
CA GLU A 576 30.07 -2.24 -28.21
C GLU A 576 28.71 -1.90 -28.82
N PRO A 577 27.68 -1.58 -28.02
CA PRO A 577 26.43 -1.06 -28.55
C PRO A 577 26.66 0.27 -29.28
N SER A 578 25.87 0.53 -30.31
CA SER A 578 25.91 1.80 -31.01
C SER A 578 25.63 2.96 -30.06
N GLU A 579 26.20 4.13 -30.35
CA GLU A 579 25.99 5.34 -29.54
C GLU A 579 24.49 5.65 -29.38
N ALA A 580 23.67 5.39 -30.41
CA ALA A 580 22.23 5.60 -30.36
C ALA A 580 21.53 4.63 -29.38
N ALA A 581 21.92 3.35 -29.37
CA ALA A 581 21.36 2.35 -28.47
C ALA A 581 21.78 2.61 -27.02
N ARG A 582 23.08 2.88 -26.81
CA ARG A 582 23.66 3.23 -25.51
C ARG A 582 23.02 4.48 -24.92
N ASN A 583 22.95 5.57 -25.68
CA ASN A 583 22.33 6.82 -25.21
C ASN A 583 20.84 6.60 -24.88
N ALA A 584 20.11 5.83 -25.69
CA ALA A 584 18.70 5.55 -25.40
C ALA A 584 18.52 4.76 -24.09
N ALA A 585 19.40 3.77 -23.84
CA ALA A 585 19.41 2.99 -22.61
C ALA A 585 19.74 3.86 -21.38
N GLU A 586 20.79 4.68 -21.46
CA GLU A 586 21.20 5.58 -20.39
C GLU A 586 20.10 6.61 -20.05
N GLN A 587 19.49 7.23 -21.08
CA GLN A 587 18.37 8.16 -20.87
C GLN A 587 17.17 7.48 -20.21
N ALA A 588 16.80 6.28 -20.67
CA ALA A 588 15.68 5.53 -20.10
C ALA A 588 15.94 5.16 -18.64
N ALA A 589 17.16 4.70 -18.31
CA ALA A 589 17.54 4.35 -16.95
C ALA A 589 17.47 5.56 -15.99
N ILE A 590 18.00 6.72 -16.40
CA ILE A 590 17.99 7.93 -15.56
C ILE A 590 16.56 8.47 -15.42
N ALA A 591 15.78 8.53 -16.50
CA ALA A 591 14.39 8.99 -16.45
C ALA A 591 13.52 8.08 -15.58
N PHE A 592 13.73 6.77 -15.65
CA PHE A 592 13.08 5.80 -14.77
C PHE A 592 13.45 6.04 -13.30
N GLU A 593 14.73 6.21 -12.98
CA GLU A 593 15.20 6.47 -11.62
C GLU A 593 14.59 7.77 -11.05
N GLN A 594 14.48 8.81 -11.87
CA GLN A 594 13.81 10.07 -11.48
C GLN A 594 12.32 9.88 -11.19
N ALA A 595 11.59 9.15 -12.03
CA ALA A 595 10.18 8.84 -11.80
C ALA A 595 9.96 7.98 -10.54
N MET A 596 10.87 7.03 -10.27
CA MET A 596 10.83 6.24 -9.05
C MET A 596 11.12 7.11 -7.81
N HIS A 597 12.03 8.07 -7.90
CA HIS A 597 12.35 8.94 -6.76
C HIS A 597 11.15 9.78 -6.29
N THR A 598 10.24 10.15 -7.20
CA THR A 598 9.04 10.95 -6.92
C THR A 598 7.74 10.14 -6.84
N PHE A 599 7.83 8.80 -6.82
CA PHE A 599 6.67 7.88 -6.82
C PHE A 599 5.73 8.04 -8.02
N GLU A 600 6.25 8.49 -9.16
CA GLU A 600 5.54 8.58 -10.43
C GLU A 600 5.60 7.24 -11.20
N LEU A 601 5.08 6.19 -10.58
CA LEU A 601 5.19 4.80 -11.09
C LEU A 601 4.63 4.63 -12.51
N HIS A 602 3.59 5.38 -12.85
CA HIS A 602 2.99 5.40 -14.18
C HIS A 602 3.91 6.05 -15.24
N HIS A 603 4.69 7.08 -14.87
CA HIS A 603 5.73 7.65 -15.73
C HIS A 603 6.88 6.67 -15.91
N ALA A 604 7.30 5.95 -14.86
CA ALA A 604 8.32 4.91 -14.96
C ALA A 604 7.93 3.81 -15.97
N LEU A 605 6.66 3.35 -15.94
CA LEU A 605 6.11 2.44 -16.95
C LEU A 605 6.08 3.08 -18.35
N GLY A 606 5.73 4.36 -18.44
CA GLY A 606 5.73 5.12 -19.69
C GLY A 606 7.11 5.18 -20.35
N VAL A 607 8.16 5.44 -19.57
CA VAL A 607 9.57 5.40 -20.01
C VAL A 607 9.92 4.04 -20.60
N CYS A 608 9.50 2.95 -19.94
CA CYS A 608 9.74 1.59 -20.44
C CYS A 608 9.01 1.31 -21.75
N ASP A 609 7.74 1.75 -21.89
CA ASP A 609 6.97 1.60 -23.13
C ASP A 609 7.66 2.30 -24.30
N GLU A 610 8.02 3.57 -24.12
CA GLU A 610 8.73 4.37 -25.13
C GLU A 610 10.06 3.74 -25.51
N PHE A 611 10.86 3.31 -24.53
CA PHE A 611 12.15 2.66 -24.75
C PHE A 611 12.01 1.34 -25.53
N LEU A 612 11.09 0.45 -25.13
CA LEU A 612 10.84 -0.83 -25.79
C LEU A 612 10.38 -0.66 -27.25
N ARG A 613 9.53 0.33 -27.54
CA ARG A 613 9.10 0.63 -28.91
C ARG A 613 10.24 1.16 -29.76
N ALA A 614 11.06 2.06 -29.19
CA ALA A 614 12.22 2.61 -29.88
C ALA A 614 13.27 1.53 -30.19
N ALA A 615 13.53 0.63 -29.24
CA ALA A 615 14.43 -0.51 -29.41
C ALA A 615 13.94 -1.46 -30.53
N ASN A 616 12.65 -1.83 -30.52
CA ASN A 616 12.05 -2.62 -31.61
C ASN A 616 12.21 -1.94 -32.98
N LYS A 617 12.05 -0.62 -33.05
CA LYS A 617 12.22 0.13 -34.30
C LYS A 617 13.68 0.10 -34.77
N ARG A 618 14.64 0.36 -33.88
CA ARG A 618 16.08 0.30 -34.20
C ARG A 618 16.47 -1.08 -34.70
N TRP A 619 16.08 -2.13 -33.99
CA TRP A 619 16.26 -3.51 -34.42
C TRP A 619 15.67 -3.76 -35.81
N SER A 620 14.40 -3.38 -36.04
CA SER A 620 13.71 -3.63 -37.30
C SER A 620 14.39 -2.92 -38.48
N ASP A 621 14.83 -1.68 -38.29
CA ASP A 621 15.49 -0.90 -39.35
C ASP A 621 16.88 -1.47 -39.66
N ALA A 622 17.69 -1.73 -38.62
CA ALA A 622 19.06 -2.21 -38.75
C ALA A 622 19.13 -3.65 -39.30
N SER A 623 18.36 -4.58 -38.74
CA SER A 623 18.34 -5.98 -39.20
C SER A 623 17.84 -6.12 -40.64
N LYS A 624 16.84 -5.30 -41.04
CA LYS A 624 16.36 -5.28 -42.42
C LYS A 624 17.40 -4.72 -43.38
N ALA A 625 18.09 -3.64 -43.01
CA ALA A 625 19.15 -3.06 -43.82
C ALA A 625 20.29 -4.09 -44.03
N ALA A 626 20.77 -4.70 -42.94
CA ALA A 626 21.82 -5.73 -42.98
C ALA A 626 21.43 -6.95 -43.83
N LYS A 627 20.19 -7.43 -43.69
CA LYS A 627 19.67 -8.53 -44.49
C LYS A 627 19.59 -8.19 -45.98
N ASN A 628 19.19 -6.96 -46.32
CA ASN A 628 19.10 -6.54 -47.71
C ASN A 628 20.47 -6.36 -48.37
N SER A 629 21.50 -5.99 -47.59
CA SER A 629 22.87 -5.87 -48.07
C SER A 629 23.67 -7.17 -48.00
N GLY A 630 23.18 -8.21 -47.30
CA GLY A 630 23.94 -9.43 -47.04
C GLY A 630 25.16 -9.18 -46.15
N ASP A 631 25.05 -8.22 -45.23
CA ASP A 631 26.16 -7.78 -44.37
C ASP A 631 26.02 -8.39 -42.97
N ASP A 632 26.77 -9.47 -42.75
CA ASP A 632 26.80 -10.19 -41.48
C ASP A 632 27.35 -9.34 -40.33
N ALA A 633 28.28 -8.42 -40.59
CA ALA A 633 28.83 -7.54 -39.56
C ALA A 633 27.79 -6.50 -39.12
N ALA A 634 27.04 -5.93 -40.06
CA ALA A 634 25.92 -5.05 -39.74
C ALA A 634 24.79 -5.79 -39.01
N MET A 635 24.54 -7.05 -39.33
CA MET A 635 23.58 -7.89 -38.58
C MET A 635 24.07 -8.17 -37.16
N ASN A 636 25.37 -8.46 -36.98
CA ASN A 636 25.96 -8.62 -35.66
C ASN A 636 25.83 -7.35 -34.82
N GLN A 637 26.11 -6.16 -35.38
CA GLN A 637 25.91 -4.90 -34.66
C GLN A 637 24.45 -4.68 -34.27
N ALA A 638 23.49 -4.99 -35.15
CA ALA A 638 22.06 -4.90 -34.81
C ALA A 638 21.69 -5.84 -33.64
N LEU A 639 22.33 -7.01 -33.57
CA LEU A 639 22.17 -7.98 -32.48
C LEU A 639 22.80 -7.48 -31.18
N VAL A 640 24.00 -6.89 -31.22
CA VAL A 640 24.66 -6.26 -30.07
C VAL A 640 23.74 -5.20 -29.45
N ASP A 641 23.23 -4.28 -30.28
CA ASP A 641 22.30 -3.24 -29.84
C ASP A 641 21.03 -3.85 -29.23
N ALA A 642 20.42 -4.83 -29.90
CA ALA A 642 19.18 -5.46 -29.43
C ALA A 642 19.36 -6.20 -28.10
N PHE A 643 20.47 -6.91 -27.90
CA PHE A 643 20.77 -7.58 -26.63
C PHE A 643 21.01 -6.58 -25.50
N HIS A 644 21.74 -5.50 -25.76
CA HIS A 644 21.98 -4.45 -24.77
C HIS A 644 20.66 -3.79 -24.33
N GLU A 645 19.83 -3.41 -25.29
CA GLU A 645 18.54 -2.76 -25.02
C GLU A 645 17.53 -3.71 -24.37
N LEU A 646 17.52 -4.98 -24.78
CA LEU A 646 16.69 -6.01 -24.15
C LEU A 646 17.06 -6.18 -22.68
N ARG A 647 18.36 -6.27 -22.36
CA ARG A 647 18.83 -6.41 -20.97
C ARG A 647 18.37 -5.22 -20.13
N VAL A 648 18.65 -3.99 -20.59
CA VAL A 648 18.25 -2.76 -19.90
C VAL A 648 16.74 -2.70 -19.71
N ALA A 649 15.94 -2.97 -20.75
CA ALA A 649 14.49 -2.98 -20.64
C ALA A 649 13.98 -4.03 -19.65
N THR A 650 14.65 -5.18 -19.57
CA THR A 650 14.30 -6.27 -18.64
C THR A 650 14.54 -5.87 -17.20
N VAL A 651 15.66 -5.19 -16.90
CA VAL A 651 15.94 -4.65 -15.56
C VAL A 651 14.91 -3.58 -15.18
N LEU A 652 14.62 -2.61 -16.06
CA LEU A 652 13.65 -1.54 -15.77
C LEU A 652 12.22 -2.08 -15.57
N MET A 653 11.84 -3.12 -16.31
CA MET A 653 10.52 -3.73 -16.23
C MET A 653 10.38 -4.78 -15.10
N HIS A 654 11.47 -5.20 -14.46
CA HIS A 654 11.47 -6.31 -13.49
C HIS A 654 10.50 -6.08 -12.32
N GLY A 655 10.49 -4.88 -11.73
CA GLY A 655 9.53 -4.59 -10.67
C GLY A 655 8.07 -4.49 -11.14
N ILE A 656 7.82 -4.24 -12.42
CA ILE A 656 6.47 -4.10 -13.00
C ILE A 656 5.90 -5.48 -13.36
N VAL A 657 6.68 -6.29 -14.07
CA VAL A 657 6.31 -7.60 -14.62
C VAL A 657 7.42 -8.63 -14.33
N PRO A 658 7.53 -9.09 -13.07
CA PRO A 658 8.68 -9.84 -12.62
C PRO A 658 8.82 -11.21 -13.29
N MET A 659 7.73 -11.95 -13.48
CA MET A 659 7.79 -13.35 -13.95
C MET A 659 8.34 -13.44 -15.37
N GLY A 660 7.86 -12.61 -16.29
CA GLY A 660 8.37 -12.60 -17.65
C GLY A 660 9.79 -12.03 -17.75
N CYS A 661 10.16 -11.07 -16.89
CA CYS A 661 11.54 -10.55 -16.83
C CYS A 661 12.52 -11.60 -16.29
N GLU A 662 12.16 -12.33 -15.23
CA GLU A 662 12.94 -13.44 -14.67
C GLU A 662 13.13 -14.55 -15.71
N LEU A 663 12.10 -14.85 -16.51
CA LEU A 663 12.21 -15.80 -17.61
C LEU A 663 13.14 -15.31 -18.73
N ILE A 664 13.16 -14.00 -19.03
CA ILE A 664 14.16 -13.43 -19.95
C ILE A 664 15.56 -13.59 -19.37
N CYS A 665 15.77 -13.28 -18.08
CA CYS A 665 17.05 -13.47 -17.38
C CYS A 665 17.52 -14.93 -17.44
N GLU A 666 16.63 -15.89 -17.19
CA GLU A 666 16.92 -17.33 -17.33
C GLU A 666 17.44 -17.66 -18.73
N HIS A 667 16.89 -17.03 -19.77
CA HIS A 667 17.32 -17.22 -21.14
C HIS A 667 18.62 -16.50 -21.51
N PHE A 668 18.94 -15.40 -20.82
CA PHE A 668 20.29 -14.83 -20.83
C PHE A 668 21.33 -15.77 -20.20
N ALA A 669 20.91 -16.71 -19.34
CA ALA A 669 21.78 -17.62 -18.60
C ALA A 669 22.78 -16.91 -17.65
N ILE A 670 22.36 -15.75 -17.14
CA ILE A 670 23.11 -14.96 -16.16
C ILE A 670 22.44 -15.12 -14.78
N ASP A 671 23.25 -15.16 -13.73
CA ASP A 671 22.74 -15.16 -12.35
C ASP A 671 21.80 -13.95 -12.11
N PRO A 672 20.58 -14.15 -11.55
CA PRO A 672 19.63 -13.07 -11.36
C PRO A 672 20.13 -11.91 -10.51
N VAL A 673 20.99 -12.15 -9.51
CA VAL A 673 21.56 -11.08 -8.67
C VAL A 673 22.46 -10.19 -9.51
N ALA A 674 23.30 -10.78 -10.36
CA ALA A 674 24.15 -10.03 -11.28
C ALA A 674 23.34 -9.35 -12.39
N PHE A 675 22.32 -10.02 -12.93
CA PHE A 675 21.53 -9.52 -14.06
C PHE A 675 20.69 -8.29 -13.70
N PHE A 676 19.99 -8.34 -12.56
CA PHE A 676 19.10 -7.26 -12.12
C PHE A 676 19.80 -6.17 -11.31
N SER A 677 21.07 -6.37 -10.92
CA SER A 677 21.83 -5.35 -10.19
C SER A 677 21.91 -4.04 -10.97
N TRP A 678 21.53 -2.96 -10.31
CA TRP A 678 21.59 -1.61 -10.87
C TRP A 678 23.03 -1.11 -11.10
N ASP A 679 24.01 -1.69 -10.41
CA ASP A 679 25.44 -1.43 -10.66
C ASP A 679 25.87 -1.97 -12.03
N ASN A 680 25.16 -2.97 -12.55
CA ASN A 680 25.39 -3.55 -13.87
C ASN A 680 24.50 -2.96 -14.96
N LEU A 681 23.51 -2.12 -14.60
CA LEU A 681 22.54 -1.55 -15.56
C LEU A 681 23.23 -0.76 -16.67
N PHE A 682 24.27 0.01 -16.32
CA PHE A 682 24.99 0.90 -17.26
C PHE A 682 26.13 0.22 -18.01
N LYS A 683 26.47 -1.03 -17.67
CA LYS A 683 27.53 -1.78 -18.34
C LYS A 683 27.12 -2.22 -19.75
N THR A 684 28.06 -2.44 -20.64
CA THR A 684 27.79 -3.20 -21.87
C THR A 684 27.65 -4.68 -21.55
N ASN A 685 27.18 -5.48 -22.52
CA ASN A 685 27.13 -6.93 -22.32
C ASN A 685 28.55 -7.54 -22.28
N ASP A 686 29.49 -6.95 -23.01
CA ASP A 686 30.90 -7.35 -22.97
C ASP A 686 31.51 -7.08 -21.60
N GLU A 687 31.25 -5.91 -21.01
CA GLU A 687 31.69 -5.57 -19.65
C GLU A 687 31.07 -6.51 -18.60
N LEU A 688 29.76 -6.78 -18.70
CA LEU A 688 29.06 -7.68 -17.78
C LEU A 688 29.61 -9.12 -17.86
N THR A 689 29.75 -9.67 -19.08
CA THR A 689 30.26 -11.04 -19.26
C THR A 689 31.72 -11.18 -18.83
N ALA A 690 32.54 -10.14 -19.03
CA ALA A 690 33.90 -10.11 -18.54
C ALA A 690 33.98 -10.17 -17.01
N GLU A 691 33.09 -9.48 -16.29
CA GLU A 691 33.01 -9.55 -14.82
C GLU A 691 32.56 -10.91 -14.31
N LEU A 692 31.79 -11.65 -15.10
CA LEU A 692 31.45 -13.05 -14.84
C LEU A 692 32.59 -14.02 -15.14
N GLY A 693 33.75 -13.51 -15.61
CA GLY A 693 34.93 -14.30 -15.93
C GLY A 693 34.90 -14.95 -17.32
N GLU A 694 34.01 -14.52 -18.20
CA GLU A 694 33.84 -15.04 -19.54
C GLU A 694 34.40 -14.09 -20.61
N GLN A 695 34.75 -14.64 -21.78
CA GLN A 695 35.17 -13.80 -22.90
C GLN A 695 33.93 -13.25 -23.62
N PRO A 696 33.93 -11.96 -24.02
CA PRO A 696 32.87 -11.43 -24.87
C PRO A 696 32.60 -12.33 -26.09
N GLY A 697 31.33 -12.65 -26.33
CA GLY A 697 30.92 -13.53 -27.43
C GLY A 697 30.91 -15.02 -27.11
N THR A 698 31.43 -15.46 -25.95
CA THR A 698 31.44 -16.88 -25.57
C THR A 698 30.32 -17.28 -24.61
N HIS A 699 29.64 -16.31 -23.99
CA HIS A 699 28.56 -16.58 -23.05
C HIS A 699 27.34 -17.17 -23.77
N ALA A 700 27.10 -18.46 -23.54
CA ALA A 700 26.03 -19.21 -24.20
C ALA A 700 24.67 -18.89 -23.59
N ILE A 701 23.71 -18.51 -24.44
CA ILE A 701 22.32 -18.30 -24.01
C ILE A 701 21.57 -19.63 -23.92
N LYS A 702 20.50 -19.68 -23.11
CA LYS A 702 19.59 -20.83 -23.14
C LYS A 702 18.70 -20.77 -24.37
N VAL A 703 18.74 -21.81 -25.20
CA VAL A 703 18.01 -21.88 -26.47
C VAL A 703 16.50 -21.72 -26.24
N LEU A 704 15.87 -20.85 -27.04
CA LEU A 704 14.42 -20.68 -27.03
C LEU A 704 13.70 -21.77 -27.83
N PRO A 705 12.63 -22.37 -27.28
CA PRO A 705 11.69 -23.19 -28.05
C PRO A 705 11.03 -22.39 -29.19
N PRO A 706 10.58 -23.04 -30.28
CA PRO A 706 9.83 -22.36 -31.32
C PRO A 706 8.55 -21.70 -30.77
N ARG A 707 8.26 -20.46 -31.21
CA ARG A 707 7.06 -19.68 -30.83
C ARG A 707 6.94 -19.43 -29.32
N PHE A 708 8.05 -19.25 -28.64
CA PHE A 708 8.08 -18.88 -27.23
C PHE A 708 7.57 -17.45 -26.97
N ASP A 709 6.73 -17.31 -25.94
CA ASP A 709 6.25 -16.06 -25.37
C ASP A 709 6.73 -15.99 -23.92
N PHE A 710 7.43 -14.92 -23.55
CA PHE A 710 7.81 -14.64 -22.16
C PHE A 710 6.62 -14.10 -21.36
N PHE A 711 5.79 -13.32 -22.05
CA PHE A 711 4.52 -12.80 -21.53
C PHE A 711 3.37 -13.42 -22.30
N VAL A 712 2.61 -14.32 -21.67
CA VAL A 712 1.49 -15.02 -22.34
C VAL A 712 0.18 -14.25 -22.21
N LYS A 713 -0.72 -14.47 -23.18
CA LYS A 713 -2.13 -14.06 -23.05
C LYS A 713 -2.86 -15.06 -22.16
N HIS A 714 -3.82 -14.58 -21.38
CA HIS A 714 -4.70 -15.47 -20.64
C HIS A 714 -5.52 -16.35 -21.62
N PRO A 715 -5.79 -17.64 -21.31
CA PRO A 715 -6.55 -18.53 -22.18
C PRO A 715 -7.92 -18.01 -22.62
N SER A 716 -8.59 -17.19 -21.80
CA SER A 716 -9.88 -16.58 -22.14
C SER A 716 -9.81 -15.52 -23.25
N GLN A 717 -8.61 -15.11 -23.67
CA GLN A 717 -8.39 -14.05 -24.65
C GLN A 717 -8.25 -14.58 -26.10
N PHE A 718 -8.37 -15.90 -26.29
CA PHE A 718 -8.28 -16.57 -27.59
C PHE A 718 -9.63 -16.78 -28.28
#